data_AF-A0A4D4LXL2-F1
#
_entry.id   AF-A0A4D4LXL2-F1
#
_cell.length_a   1.000
_cell.length_b   1.000
_cell.length_c   1.000
_cell.angle_alpha   90.00
_cell.angle_beta   90.00
_cell.angle_gamma   90.00
#
_symmetry.space_group_name_H-M   'P 1'
#
loop_
_entity.id
_entity.type
_entity.pdbx_description
1 polymer ?
#
loop_
_entity_poly.entity_id
_entity_poly.type
_entity_poly.pdbx_seq_one_letter_code
_entity_poly.pdbx_strand_id
1 'polypeptide(L)'
;MRLEQEFIDGLYARVDALRGVTEVSVTDALAQGNTPMQARLERDVLVAERSGLLAALNAVDESLCFGRIDLTSGVSHHIGRIGIRADDTEHTPILIDWRAQVARPFYLATGHTPMGLRRRRHLTTDGRRVTDLHDELLDLGDATRTGHEDPTGDAVLLAALNSARTGRMSDIVQTIQAEQDRIIRAPHRGVLVVEGGPGTGKTAVALHRAAFLLYEYRELLAKRAVLIVGPNPAFLGYIGEVLPSLGETGVLLATVGELFPGVKATAADNPRASAVKGRAEMAEVLAEVVRDRQALPDPVITIEHDRDVLMLDDGLVRVARDRTREAKLPHNVAREYFEGHILNTLTDMVAERIGTDPFDGSNLLDAADITQIRDELAENREVWSAIDRLWPRLTPQRLVADFLAEPEGYVSAEDAAAIRRPVTRAWTTADVPLLDEAAELLGEDDRLARALADRERNTQVAYAQGVLDVSYASRTYEFEDKDEEDSEVLSAHHIIDAERFAERHEEEDHRSAAERAAADRTWAFGHIIVDEAQELSPMAWRLLMRRSPTRSMTLVGDPAQTAEAAGVGSWEEILAPYVQDRFDHTRLAVNYRTPSEIMDMAAAVVRAERPGFEPPSSVRSTGVRPWVRATDDLPSAVAEAVAELTPAEGRLAVIAPRELHRKLAARLDGVTAGAEPDLTHTVVLLDPRQSKGLEFDSVLVVEPARYGTSDLYVALTRATQRLGVLHTGELPKALADGEPHPADGTPAPGITKR
;
A
#
# COMPACT_ATOMS: atom_id res chain seq x y z
N MET A 1 28.79 -14.69 -28.62
CA MET A 1 28.66 -13.21 -28.53
C MET A 1 27.94 -12.57 -29.72
N ARG A 2 28.50 -12.55 -30.94
CA ARG A 2 27.89 -11.87 -32.11
C ARG A 2 26.43 -12.25 -32.38
N LEU A 3 26.09 -13.54 -32.34
CA LEU A 3 24.72 -14.02 -32.56
C LEU A 3 23.73 -13.49 -31.52
N GLU A 4 24.16 -13.33 -30.26
CA GLU A 4 23.29 -12.74 -29.23
C GLU A 4 23.15 -11.24 -29.43
N GLN A 5 24.22 -10.55 -29.84
CA GLN A 5 24.12 -9.13 -30.19
C GLN A 5 23.14 -8.92 -31.36
N GLU A 6 23.24 -9.71 -32.43
CA GLU A 6 22.31 -9.65 -33.57
C GLU A 6 20.86 -9.90 -33.15
N PHE A 7 20.63 -10.84 -32.23
CA PHE A 7 19.30 -11.10 -31.67
C PHE A 7 18.78 -9.91 -30.85
N ILE A 8 19.62 -9.36 -29.96
CA ILE A 8 19.29 -8.20 -29.13
C ILE A 8 19.03 -6.95 -29.99
N ASP A 9 19.82 -6.73 -31.05
CA ASP A 9 19.61 -5.64 -32.00
C ASP A 9 18.25 -5.77 -32.70
N GLY A 10 17.90 -6.98 -33.17
CA GLY A 10 16.59 -7.25 -33.77
C GLY A 10 15.43 -7.08 -32.77
N LEU A 11 15.65 -7.45 -31.51
CA LEU A 11 14.69 -7.29 -30.43
C LEU A 11 14.43 -5.81 -30.13
N TYR A 12 15.48 -5.00 -30.00
CA TYR A 12 15.36 -3.54 -29.82
C TYR A 12 14.75 -2.87 -31.05
N ALA A 13 15.05 -3.32 -32.27
CA ALA A 13 14.40 -2.82 -33.48
C ALA A 13 12.88 -3.08 -33.46
N ARG A 14 12.44 -4.24 -32.95
CA ARG A 14 11.00 -4.53 -32.75
C ARG A 14 10.39 -3.65 -31.67
N VAL A 15 11.10 -3.41 -30.56
CA VAL A 15 10.65 -2.48 -29.51
C VAL A 15 10.51 -1.06 -30.06
N ASP A 16 11.50 -0.56 -30.80
CA ASP A 16 11.46 0.77 -31.40
C ASP A 16 10.31 0.90 -32.40
N ALA A 17 10.05 -0.14 -33.21
CA ALA A 17 8.89 -0.17 -34.09
C ALA A 17 7.56 -0.12 -33.32
N LEU A 18 7.44 -0.90 -32.23
CA LEU A 18 6.25 -0.90 -31.38
C LEU A 18 6.08 0.45 -30.65
N ARG A 19 7.17 1.07 -30.18
CA ARG A 19 7.17 2.42 -29.59
C ARG A 19 6.64 3.43 -30.59
N GLY A 20 7.22 3.47 -31.80
CA GLY A 20 6.79 4.41 -32.84
C GLY A 20 5.31 4.26 -33.21
N VAL A 21 4.82 3.02 -33.38
CA VAL A 21 3.39 2.76 -33.64
C VAL A 21 2.51 3.22 -32.47
N THR A 22 2.96 2.99 -31.24
CA THR A 22 2.20 3.34 -30.03
C THR A 22 2.19 4.86 -29.81
N GLU A 23 3.31 5.55 -30.01
CA GLU A 23 3.42 7.02 -29.95
C GLU A 23 2.52 7.71 -30.96
N VAL A 24 2.51 7.22 -32.21
CA VAL A 24 1.60 7.73 -33.25
C VAL A 24 0.16 7.47 -32.83
N SER A 25 -0.17 6.28 -32.34
CA SER A 25 -1.53 5.97 -31.87
C SER A 25 -1.98 6.86 -30.70
N VAL A 26 -1.10 7.18 -29.74
CA VAL A 26 -1.41 8.11 -28.63
C VAL A 26 -1.61 9.52 -29.16
N THR A 27 -0.71 9.98 -30.04
CA THR A 27 -0.76 11.33 -30.62
C THR A 27 -2.02 11.51 -31.47
N ASP A 28 -2.36 10.53 -32.31
CA ASP A 28 -3.57 10.53 -33.13
C ASP A 28 -4.83 10.52 -32.27
N ALA A 29 -4.85 9.72 -31.19
CA ALA A 29 -5.96 9.71 -30.25
C ALA A 29 -6.11 11.08 -29.56
N LEU A 30 -5.01 11.68 -29.07
CA LEU A 30 -5.03 13.01 -28.46
C LEU A 30 -5.43 14.13 -29.44
N ALA A 31 -5.13 13.98 -30.73
CA ALA A 31 -5.44 14.95 -31.78
C ALA A 31 -6.91 14.91 -32.24
N GLN A 32 -7.68 13.88 -31.89
CA GLN A 32 -9.12 13.84 -32.18
C GLN A 32 -9.85 14.95 -31.39
N GLY A 33 -10.34 15.96 -32.13
CA GLY A 33 -11.08 17.13 -31.61
C GLY A 33 -12.52 16.81 -31.17
N ASN A 34 -13.30 17.83 -30.77
CA ASN A 34 -14.62 17.73 -30.12
C ASN A 34 -15.61 16.73 -30.75
N THR A 35 -15.56 15.49 -30.28
CA THR A 35 -16.52 14.41 -30.54
C THR A 35 -17.51 14.27 -29.37
N PRO A 36 -18.64 13.55 -29.55
CA PRO A 36 -19.59 13.22 -28.47
C PRO A 36 -18.90 12.56 -27.26
N MET A 37 -19.54 12.63 -26.08
CA MET A 37 -19.01 12.09 -24.81
C MET A 37 -18.44 10.67 -24.94
N GLN A 38 -19.13 9.79 -25.66
CA GLN A 38 -18.71 8.41 -25.91
C GLN A 38 -17.38 8.30 -26.67
N ALA A 39 -17.15 9.17 -27.65
CA ALA A 39 -15.90 9.18 -28.42
C ALA A 39 -14.75 9.86 -27.67
N ARG A 40 -15.03 10.77 -26.73
CA ARG A 40 -14.02 11.26 -25.77
C ARG A 40 -13.59 10.16 -24.80
N LEU A 41 -14.53 9.32 -24.40
CA LEU A 41 -14.28 8.19 -23.53
C LEU A 41 -13.46 7.09 -24.22
N GLU A 42 -13.87 6.65 -25.41
CA GLU A 42 -13.10 5.69 -26.22
C GLU A 42 -11.68 6.21 -26.46
N ARG A 43 -11.54 7.52 -26.71
CA ARG A 43 -10.24 8.19 -26.78
C ARG A 43 -9.47 8.07 -25.47
N ASP A 44 -10.06 8.42 -24.33
CA ASP A 44 -9.36 8.44 -23.05
C ASP A 44 -8.92 7.03 -22.61
N VAL A 45 -9.74 6.00 -22.85
CA VAL A 45 -9.37 4.59 -22.64
C VAL A 45 -8.22 4.18 -23.56
N LEU A 46 -8.33 4.48 -24.86
CA LEU A 46 -7.28 4.17 -25.82
C LEU A 46 -5.98 4.90 -25.46
N VAL A 47 -6.06 6.17 -25.06
CA VAL A 47 -4.90 6.96 -24.62
C VAL A 47 -4.30 6.35 -23.37
N ALA A 48 -5.09 5.97 -22.36
CA ALA A 48 -4.59 5.37 -21.13
C ALA A 48 -3.90 4.02 -21.40
N GLU A 49 -4.53 3.13 -22.16
CA GLU A 49 -3.98 1.81 -22.51
C GLU A 49 -2.68 1.95 -23.32
N ARG A 50 -2.70 2.81 -24.36
CA ARG A 50 -1.53 3.03 -25.23
C ARG A 50 -0.40 3.75 -24.51
N SER A 51 -0.72 4.70 -23.63
CA SER A 51 0.27 5.39 -22.80
C SER A 51 0.92 4.43 -21.80
N GLY A 52 0.15 3.51 -21.21
CA GLY A 52 0.68 2.45 -20.35
C GLY A 52 1.62 1.50 -21.09
N LEU A 53 1.23 1.06 -22.29
CA LEU A 53 2.10 0.25 -23.16
C LEU A 53 3.37 1.01 -23.55
N LEU A 54 3.25 2.30 -23.91
CA LEU A 54 4.39 3.13 -24.27
C LEU A 54 5.36 3.32 -23.09
N ALA A 55 4.85 3.57 -21.89
CA ALA A 55 5.66 3.66 -20.67
C ALA A 55 6.40 2.34 -20.39
N ALA A 56 5.71 1.20 -20.51
CA ALA A 56 6.31 -0.12 -20.36
C ALA A 56 7.37 -0.38 -21.44
N LEU A 57 7.17 0.04 -22.69
CA LEU A 57 8.19 -0.09 -23.72
C LEU A 57 9.39 0.82 -23.43
N ASN A 58 9.18 2.07 -22.98
CA ASN A 58 10.23 3.05 -22.69
C ASN A 58 11.10 2.67 -21.48
N ALA A 59 10.52 2.04 -20.46
CA ALA A 59 11.24 1.64 -19.26
C ALA A 59 12.29 0.53 -19.48
N VAL A 60 12.39 -0.01 -20.70
CA VAL A 60 13.18 -1.20 -21.00
C VAL A 60 14.46 -0.88 -21.79
N ASP A 61 14.87 0.39 -21.81
CA ASP A 61 16.12 0.82 -22.45
C ASP A 61 17.39 0.24 -21.79
N GLU A 62 17.28 -0.25 -20.55
CA GLU A 62 18.35 -0.97 -19.86
C GLU A 62 17.95 -2.43 -19.58
N SER A 63 18.68 -3.37 -20.21
CA SER A 63 18.60 -4.81 -19.94
C SER A 63 17.22 -5.46 -20.21
N LEU A 64 16.76 -5.34 -21.46
CA LEU A 64 15.53 -5.97 -21.97
C LEU A 64 15.52 -7.50 -21.83
N CYS A 65 16.61 -8.15 -22.24
CA CYS A 65 16.81 -9.58 -22.17
C CYS A 65 18.06 -9.88 -21.34
N PHE A 66 17.88 -10.68 -20.31
CA PHE A 66 18.94 -11.02 -19.35
C PHE A 66 19.30 -12.52 -19.38
N GLY A 67 18.53 -13.34 -20.11
CA GLY A 67 18.69 -14.78 -20.08
C GLY A 67 18.23 -15.51 -21.33
N ARG A 68 18.75 -16.71 -21.53
CA ARG A 68 18.20 -17.72 -22.45
C ARG A 68 18.19 -19.09 -21.79
N ILE A 69 17.11 -19.83 -21.96
CA ILE A 69 17.03 -21.25 -21.60
C ILE A 69 17.02 -22.11 -22.86
N ASP A 70 17.81 -23.18 -22.84
CA ASP A 70 17.84 -24.20 -23.87
C ASP A 70 17.29 -25.50 -23.28
N LEU A 71 16.15 -25.97 -23.78
CA LEU A 71 15.49 -27.19 -23.33
C LEU A 71 16.15 -28.43 -23.96
N THR A 72 16.02 -29.58 -23.30
CA THR A 72 16.46 -30.88 -23.85
C THR A 72 15.68 -31.29 -25.10
N SER A 73 14.50 -30.72 -25.32
CA SER A 73 13.70 -30.87 -26.55
C SER A 73 14.30 -30.18 -27.78
N GLY A 74 15.35 -29.36 -27.60
CA GLY A 74 15.96 -28.55 -28.66
C GLY A 74 15.31 -27.17 -28.84
N VAL A 75 14.25 -26.85 -28.10
CA VAL A 75 13.63 -25.53 -28.08
C VAL A 75 14.45 -24.57 -27.21
N SER A 76 14.60 -23.33 -27.66
CA SER A 76 15.27 -22.27 -26.92
C SER A 76 14.34 -21.08 -26.71
N HIS A 77 14.38 -20.50 -25.52
CA HIS A 77 13.60 -19.32 -25.18
C HIS A 77 14.49 -18.25 -24.56
N HIS A 78 14.47 -17.04 -25.12
CA HIS A 78 15.04 -15.87 -24.48
C HIS A 78 14.07 -15.35 -23.43
N ILE A 79 14.61 -15.01 -22.26
CA ILE A 79 13.89 -14.53 -21.09
C ILE A 79 14.21 -13.05 -20.90
N GLY A 80 13.18 -12.24 -20.68
CA GLY A 80 13.31 -10.80 -20.51
C GLY A 80 12.25 -10.20 -19.60
N ARG A 81 12.33 -8.88 -19.43
CA ARG A 81 11.46 -8.12 -18.51
C ARG A 81 10.02 -8.02 -19.00
N ILE A 82 9.83 -8.04 -20.33
CA ILE A 82 8.55 -7.97 -21.02
C ILE A 82 8.44 -9.08 -22.06
N GLY A 83 7.22 -9.49 -22.41
CA GLY A 83 6.98 -10.40 -23.53
C GLY A 83 6.96 -9.65 -24.86
N ILE A 84 7.76 -10.10 -25.84
CA ILE A 84 7.78 -9.52 -27.19
C ILE A 84 7.39 -10.59 -28.21
N ARG A 85 6.49 -10.21 -29.12
CA ARG A 85 6.01 -11.06 -30.21
C ARG A 85 6.49 -10.57 -31.57
N ALA A 86 6.73 -11.52 -32.45
CA ALA A 86 7.04 -11.27 -33.85
C ALA A 86 5.87 -10.59 -34.56
N ASP A 87 6.19 -9.94 -35.68
CA ASP A 87 5.20 -9.35 -36.58
C ASP A 87 4.77 -10.36 -37.64
N ASP A 88 4.36 -11.53 -37.20
CA ASP A 88 3.88 -12.61 -38.05
C ASP A 88 2.42 -12.93 -37.73
N THR A 89 1.78 -13.70 -38.62
CA THR A 89 0.36 -14.08 -38.45
C THR A 89 0.13 -14.89 -37.18
N GLU A 90 1.13 -15.64 -36.72
CA GLU A 90 1.03 -16.51 -35.54
C GLU A 90 1.38 -15.79 -34.23
N HIS A 91 1.84 -14.54 -34.29
CA HIS A 91 2.31 -13.75 -33.16
C HIS A 91 3.35 -14.50 -32.31
N THR A 92 4.34 -15.09 -32.99
CA THR A 92 5.34 -15.97 -32.39
C THR A 92 6.08 -15.25 -31.25
N PRO A 93 6.18 -15.83 -30.04
CA PRO A 93 6.91 -15.20 -28.94
C PRO A 93 8.42 -15.22 -29.23
N ILE A 94 9.01 -14.04 -29.35
CA ILE A 94 10.46 -13.85 -29.53
C ILE A 94 11.15 -13.77 -28.16
N LEU A 95 10.54 -13.03 -27.23
CA LEU A 95 11.03 -12.87 -25.87
C LEU A 95 9.93 -13.28 -24.89
N ILE A 96 10.28 -14.18 -23.99
CA ILE A 96 9.40 -14.65 -22.94
C ILE A 96 9.52 -13.71 -21.74
N ASP A 97 8.38 -13.25 -21.25
CA ASP A 97 8.29 -12.53 -20.00
C ASP A 97 8.72 -13.44 -18.84
N TRP A 98 9.61 -12.93 -17.99
CA TRP A 98 10.12 -13.67 -16.82
C TRP A 98 9.03 -14.20 -15.88
N ARG A 99 7.85 -13.58 -15.88
CA ARG A 99 6.70 -14.01 -15.07
C ARG A 99 6.10 -15.32 -15.56
N ALA A 100 6.21 -15.62 -16.86
CA ALA A 100 5.60 -16.79 -17.48
C ALA A 100 6.09 -18.12 -16.88
N GLN A 101 5.20 -19.12 -16.81
CA GLN A 101 5.56 -20.44 -16.25
C GLN A 101 6.71 -21.12 -17.02
N VAL A 102 6.83 -20.88 -18.33
CA VAL A 102 7.92 -21.42 -19.15
C VAL A 102 9.29 -20.80 -18.81
N ALA A 103 9.31 -19.61 -18.20
CA ALA A 103 10.55 -18.98 -17.72
C ALA A 103 10.99 -19.49 -16.34
N ARG A 104 10.12 -20.19 -15.60
CA ARG A 104 10.38 -20.70 -14.23
C ARG A 104 11.68 -21.53 -14.10
N PRO A 105 12.02 -22.43 -15.05
CA PRO A 105 13.28 -23.16 -14.97
C PRO A 105 14.53 -22.26 -14.99
N PHE A 106 14.44 -21.05 -15.55
CA PHE A 106 15.56 -20.10 -15.55
C PHE A 106 16.04 -19.76 -14.13
N TYR A 107 15.15 -19.75 -13.13
CA TYR A 107 15.48 -19.42 -11.75
C TYR A 107 15.68 -20.65 -10.86
N LEU A 108 14.83 -21.67 -11.02
CA LEU A 108 14.78 -22.81 -10.11
C LEU A 108 15.65 -24.01 -10.54
N ALA A 109 16.01 -24.11 -11.81
CA ALA A 109 16.75 -25.27 -12.27
C ALA A 109 18.16 -25.29 -11.68
N THR A 110 18.56 -26.49 -11.24
CA THR A 110 19.89 -26.79 -10.70
C THR A 110 20.46 -28.01 -11.42
N GLY A 111 21.76 -28.27 -11.30
CA GLY A 111 22.37 -29.49 -11.87
C GLY A 111 21.78 -30.79 -11.33
N HIS A 112 21.13 -30.77 -10.15
CA HIS A 112 20.42 -31.93 -9.60
C HIS A 112 18.95 -32.01 -10.06
N THR A 113 18.30 -30.86 -10.25
CA THR A 113 16.91 -30.77 -10.74
C THR A 113 16.88 -29.84 -11.96
N PRO A 114 17.20 -30.34 -13.16
CA PRO A 114 17.38 -29.50 -14.35
C PRO A 114 16.06 -28.98 -14.93
N MET A 115 14.91 -29.50 -14.48
CA MET A 115 13.57 -29.06 -14.92
C MET A 115 13.40 -29.06 -16.46
N GLY A 116 14.04 -30.01 -17.14
CA GLY A 116 14.02 -30.13 -18.61
C GLY A 116 14.98 -29.19 -19.34
N LEU A 117 15.77 -28.39 -18.62
CA LEU A 117 16.83 -27.58 -19.21
C LEU A 117 18.05 -28.43 -19.53
N ARG A 118 18.56 -28.24 -20.74
CA ARG A 118 19.89 -28.68 -21.14
C ARG A 118 20.94 -27.67 -20.69
N ARG A 119 20.65 -26.38 -20.92
CA ARG A 119 21.56 -25.27 -20.63
C ARG A 119 20.80 -24.00 -20.28
N ARG A 120 21.39 -23.19 -19.41
CA ARG A 120 20.95 -21.84 -19.06
C ARG A 120 22.06 -20.86 -19.44
N ARG A 121 21.73 -19.79 -20.16
CA ARG A 121 22.64 -18.70 -20.53
C ARG A 121 22.21 -17.42 -19.83
N HIS A 122 23.14 -16.76 -19.16
CA HIS A 122 22.96 -15.41 -18.63
C HIS A 122 23.59 -14.40 -19.59
N LEU A 123 22.90 -13.28 -19.81
CA LEU A 123 23.34 -12.20 -20.68
C LEU A 123 23.53 -10.94 -19.83
N THR A 124 24.74 -10.38 -19.88
CA THR A 124 25.01 -9.06 -19.30
C THR A 124 24.97 -8.03 -20.40
N THR A 125 24.23 -6.96 -20.19
CA THR A 125 24.02 -5.89 -21.18
C THR A 125 24.28 -4.53 -20.56
N ASP A 126 24.95 -3.67 -21.31
CA ASP A 126 25.10 -2.24 -21.05
C ASP A 126 24.28 -1.49 -22.11
N GLY A 127 23.10 -1.01 -21.71
CA GLY A 127 22.05 -0.56 -22.63
C GLY A 127 21.67 -1.64 -23.65
N ARG A 128 21.97 -1.36 -24.93
CA ARG A 128 21.68 -2.27 -26.07
C ARG A 128 22.84 -3.20 -26.42
N ARG A 129 24.00 -3.06 -25.76
CA ARG A 129 25.20 -3.83 -26.09
C ARG A 129 25.36 -5.00 -25.12
N VAL A 130 25.49 -6.20 -25.66
CA VAL A 130 25.88 -7.40 -24.90
C VAL A 130 27.34 -7.27 -24.52
N THR A 131 27.61 -7.17 -23.22
CA THR A 131 28.97 -7.04 -22.68
C THR A 131 29.55 -8.39 -22.29
N ASP A 132 28.73 -9.32 -21.81
CA ASP A 132 29.19 -10.63 -21.38
C ASP A 132 28.12 -11.73 -21.56
N LEU A 133 28.59 -12.96 -21.74
CA LEU A 133 27.75 -14.17 -21.90
C LEU A 133 28.32 -15.31 -21.07
N HIS A 134 27.43 -16.07 -20.44
CA HIS A 134 27.83 -17.22 -19.66
C HIS A 134 26.82 -18.33 -19.66
N ASP A 135 27.33 -19.54 -19.82
CA ASP A 135 26.54 -20.76 -19.95
C ASP A 135 26.74 -21.68 -18.77
N GLU A 136 25.62 -22.08 -18.18
CA GLU A 136 25.52 -23.11 -17.16
C GLU A 136 24.89 -24.36 -17.78
N LEU A 137 25.64 -25.45 -17.77
CA LEU A 137 25.16 -26.75 -18.24
C LEU A 137 24.41 -27.46 -17.12
N LEU A 138 23.15 -27.79 -17.39
CA LEU A 138 22.27 -28.46 -16.43
C LEU A 138 22.08 -29.95 -16.78
N ASP A 139 22.37 -30.33 -18.04
CA ASP A 139 22.48 -31.72 -18.48
C ASP A 139 23.95 -32.17 -18.51
N LEU A 140 24.31 -33.09 -17.62
CA LEU A 140 25.66 -33.67 -17.53
C LEU A 140 26.02 -34.54 -18.75
N GLY A 141 25.03 -34.96 -19.54
CA GLY A 141 25.21 -35.66 -20.82
C GLY A 141 25.53 -34.75 -22.00
N ASP A 142 25.48 -33.43 -21.80
CA ASP A 142 25.73 -32.45 -22.86
C ASP A 142 27.23 -32.32 -23.18
N ALA A 143 27.61 -32.82 -24.35
CA ALA A 143 28.96 -32.74 -24.88
C ALA A 143 29.22 -31.45 -25.68
N THR A 144 28.19 -30.66 -26.00
CA THR A 144 28.38 -29.40 -26.73
C THR A 144 28.97 -28.32 -25.84
N ARG A 145 30.16 -27.83 -26.22
CA ARG A 145 30.85 -26.72 -25.56
C ARG A 145 30.83 -25.47 -26.44
N THR A 146 30.39 -24.36 -25.87
CA THR A 146 30.25 -23.05 -26.51
C THR A 146 31.43 -22.13 -26.25
N GLY A 147 32.30 -22.47 -25.29
CA GLY A 147 33.39 -21.60 -24.85
C GLY A 147 32.94 -20.43 -23.97
N HIS A 148 31.64 -20.35 -23.68
CA HIS A 148 31.07 -19.49 -22.64
C HIS A 148 30.69 -20.30 -21.38
N GLU A 149 30.91 -21.62 -21.39
CA GLU A 149 30.91 -22.42 -20.17
C GLU A 149 32.20 -22.17 -19.41
N ASP A 150 32.10 -22.04 -18.09
CA ASP A 150 33.28 -22.04 -17.25
C ASP A 150 33.74 -23.49 -16.97
N PRO A 151 35.04 -23.85 -17.10
CA PRO A 151 35.56 -25.17 -16.71
C PRO A 151 35.26 -25.55 -15.24
N THR A 152 34.93 -24.56 -14.42
CA THR A 152 34.62 -24.66 -12.99
C THR A 152 33.17 -24.31 -12.61
N GLY A 153 32.32 -23.84 -13.55
CA GLY A 153 30.92 -23.49 -13.27
C GLY A 153 30.69 -22.17 -12.49
N ASP A 154 31.70 -21.32 -12.35
CA ASP A 154 31.75 -20.23 -11.36
C ASP A 154 31.72 -18.80 -11.96
N ALA A 155 31.87 -18.60 -13.27
CA ALA A 155 32.25 -17.28 -13.82
C ALA A 155 31.18 -16.16 -13.87
N VAL A 156 29.87 -16.40 -14.08
CA VAL A 156 28.88 -15.26 -14.09
C VAL A 156 28.73 -14.65 -12.72
N LEU A 157 28.79 -15.51 -11.73
CA LEU A 157 28.71 -15.07 -10.36
C LEU A 157 30.01 -14.39 -9.96
N LEU A 158 31.16 -14.93 -10.35
CA LEU A 158 32.46 -14.34 -10.10
C LEU A 158 32.71 -13.02 -10.83
N ALA A 159 32.17 -12.74 -12.02
CA ALA A 159 32.34 -11.44 -12.68
C ALA A 159 31.57 -10.31 -11.95
N ALA A 160 30.41 -10.63 -11.39
CA ALA A 160 29.65 -9.71 -10.52
C ALA A 160 30.20 -9.66 -9.07
N LEU A 161 30.93 -10.68 -8.60
CA LEU A 161 31.44 -10.81 -7.23
C LEU A 161 32.97 -10.78 -7.06
N ASN A 162 33.77 -10.55 -8.10
CA ASN A 162 35.25 -10.56 -8.02
C ASN A 162 35.88 -9.26 -7.48
N SER A 163 35.36 -8.74 -6.38
CA SER A 163 36.29 -8.37 -5.29
C SER A 163 36.28 -9.46 -4.21
N ALA A 164 37.07 -10.52 -4.48
CA ALA A 164 37.65 -11.52 -3.56
C ALA A 164 36.86 -12.81 -3.16
N ARG A 165 37.01 -13.84 -3.99
CA ARG A 165 37.33 -15.27 -3.72
C ARG A 165 36.96 -15.92 -2.37
N THR A 166 35.99 -16.86 -2.40
CA THR A 166 36.15 -18.28 -1.98
C THR A 166 35.01 -19.11 -2.60
N GLY A 167 35.27 -20.39 -2.97
CA GLY A 167 34.32 -21.31 -3.63
C GLY A 167 33.11 -21.76 -2.80
N ARG A 168 32.65 -20.95 -1.84
CA ARG A 168 31.34 -21.06 -1.17
C ARG A 168 30.30 -20.09 -1.73
N MET A 169 30.67 -19.22 -2.68
CA MET A 169 29.81 -18.14 -3.18
C MET A 169 28.77 -18.59 -4.23
N SER A 170 29.07 -19.59 -5.07
CA SER A 170 28.16 -20.07 -6.14
C SER A 170 26.87 -20.68 -5.60
N ASP A 171 26.98 -21.54 -4.60
CA ASP A 171 25.82 -22.15 -3.95
C ASP A 171 24.91 -21.11 -3.28
N ILE A 172 25.47 -20.03 -2.73
CA ILE A 172 24.71 -19.04 -1.97
C ILE A 172 23.84 -18.17 -2.89
N VAL A 173 24.34 -17.71 -4.04
CA VAL A 173 23.52 -16.86 -4.93
C VAL A 173 22.46 -17.66 -5.68
N GLN A 174 22.76 -18.89 -6.06
CA GLN A 174 21.72 -19.81 -6.57
C GLN A 174 20.66 -20.08 -5.50
N THR A 175 21.07 -20.26 -4.23
CA THR A 175 20.13 -20.41 -3.10
C THR A 175 19.32 -19.14 -2.86
N ILE A 176 19.92 -17.94 -2.92
CA ILE A 176 19.21 -16.66 -2.81
C ILE A 176 18.13 -16.55 -3.88
N GLN A 177 18.48 -16.78 -5.15
CA GLN A 177 17.53 -16.66 -6.26
C GLN A 177 16.40 -17.69 -6.14
N ALA A 178 16.69 -18.91 -5.71
CA ALA A 178 15.68 -19.94 -5.49
C ALA A 178 14.75 -19.64 -4.30
N GLU A 179 15.29 -19.12 -3.19
CA GLU A 179 14.50 -18.65 -2.04
C GLU A 179 13.57 -17.50 -2.43
N GLN A 180 14.11 -16.50 -3.13
CA GLN A 180 13.33 -15.36 -3.61
C GLN A 180 12.25 -15.77 -4.61
N ASP A 181 12.56 -16.64 -5.59
CA ASP A 181 11.54 -17.14 -6.56
C ASP A 181 10.43 -17.93 -5.86
N ARG A 182 10.77 -18.75 -4.85
CA ARG A 182 9.77 -19.48 -4.06
C ARG A 182 8.79 -18.52 -3.37
N ILE A 183 9.29 -17.42 -2.81
CA ILE A 183 8.46 -16.39 -2.17
C ILE A 183 7.63 -15.66 -3.23
N ILE A 184 8.25 -15.22 -4.33
CA ILE A 184 7.57 -14.49 -5.42
C ILE A 184 6.41 -15.31 -5.97
N ARG A 185 6.62 -16.60 -6.24
CA ARG A 185 5.64 -17.51 -6.84
C ARG A 185 4.79 -18.28 -5.82
N ALA A 186 4.91 -17.98 -4.53
CA ALA A 186 4.08 -18.62 -3.52
C ALA A 186 2.59 -18.37 -3.81
N PRO A 187 1.67 -19.27 -3.41
CA PRO A 187 0.24 -19.07 -3.61
C PRO A 187 -0.25 -17.71 -3.07
N HIS A 188 -1.24 -17.11 -3.71
CA HIS A 188 -1.78 -15.81 -3.28
C HIS A 188 -2.67 -15.90 -2.03
N ARG A 189 -3.19 -17.09 -1.72
CA ARG A 189 -4.15 -17.29 -0.62
C ARG A 189 -3.44 -17.38 0.72
N GLY A 190 -4.04 -16.75 1.73
CA GLY A 190 -3.51 -16.75 3.09
C GLY A 190 -2.45 -15.66 3.31
N VAL A 191 -1.90 -15.68 4.52
CA VAL A 191 -0.90 -14.71 4.97
C VAL A 191 0.48 -15.34 4.82
N LEU A 192 1.34 -14.69 4.04
CA LEU A 192 2.75 -15.04 3.90
C LEU A 192 3.59 -13.97 4.60
N VAL A 193 4.35 -14.37 5.62
CA VAL A 193 5.32 -13.52 6.31
C VAL A 193 6.71 -13.80 5.74
N VAL A 194 7.33 -12.76 5.19
CA VAL A 194 8.69 -12.75 4.69
C VAL A 194 9.54 -11.94 5.64
N GLU A 195 10.19 -12.64 6.56
CA GLU A 195 11.13 -12.04 7.50
C GLU A 195 12.53 -11.97 6.88
N GLY A 196 13.26 -10.90 7.12
CA GLY A 196 14.65 -10.83 6.70
C GLY A 196 15.35 -9.61 7.26
N GLY A 197 16.66 -9.68 7.46
CA GLY A 197 17.43 -8.52 7.93
C GLY A 197 17.65 -7.44 6.86
N PRO A 198 18.38 -6.36 7.17
CA PRO A 198 18.81 -5.38 6.18
C PRO A 198 19.60 -6.01 5.04
N GLY A 199 19.40 -5.51 3.82
CA GLY A 199 20.16 -5.91 2.63
C GLY A 199 19.89 -7.31 2.08
N THR A 200 18.83 -8.00 2.53
CA THR A 200 18.40 -9.31 2.00
C THR A 200 17.46 -9.20 0.79
N GLY A 201 17.09 -7.98 0.36
CA GLY A 201 16.25 -7.76 -0.82
C GLY A 201 14.75 -7.91 -0.59
N LYS A 202 14.28 -7.96 0.66
CA LYS A 202 12.87 -8.03 1.08
C LYS A 202 11.89 -7.22 0.23
N THR A 203 12.11 -5.91 0.13
CA THR A 203 11.24 -5.00 -0.64
C THR A 203 11.19 -5.37 -2.12
N ALA A 204 12.33 -5.71 -2.72
CA ALA A 204 12.37 -6.14 -4.13
C ALA A 204 11.61 -7.45 -4.35
N VAL A 205 11.72 -8.40 -3.41
CA VAL A 205 10.94 -9.64 -3.42
C VAL A 205 9.44 -9.34 -3.31
N ALA A 206 9.04 -8.40 -2.45
CA ALA A 206 7.65 -7.97 -2.30
C ALA A 206 7.09 -7.38 -3.60
N LEU A 207 7.86 -6.53 -4.27
CA LEU A 207 7.47 -5.90 -5.53
C LEU A 207 7.38 -6.89 -6.68
N HIS A 208 8.39 -7.75 -6.83
CA HIS A 208 8.35 -8.82 -7.82
C HIS A 208 7.19 -9.79 -7.58
N ARG A 209 6.85 -10.04 -6.31
CA ARG A 209 5.65 -10.80 -5.95
C ARG A 209 4.38 -10.08 -6.38
N ALA A 210 4.25 -8.77 -6.12
CA ALA A 210 3.10 -7.98 -6.58
C ALA A 210 2.88 -8.13 -8.09
N ALA A 211 3.94 -7.95 -8.87
CA ALA A 211 3.94 -8.07 -10.32
C ALA A 211 3.63 -9.50 -10.80
N PHE A 212 4.17 -10.51 -10.12
CA PHE A 212 3.83 -11.90 -10.42
C PHE A 212 2.35 -12.19 -10.16
N LEU A 213 1.81 -11.73 -9.03
CA LEU A 213 0.42 -11.93 -8.64
C LEU A 213 -0.53 -11.26 -9.62
N LEU A 214 -0.25 -10.03 -10.02
CA LEU A 214 -1.06 -9.31 -10.99
C LEU A 214 -1.02 -9.94 -12.37
N TYR A 215 0.11 -10.51 -12.78
CA TYR A 215 0.21 -11.25 -14.04
C TYR A 215 -0.56 -12.58 -14.00
N GLU A 216 -0.30 -13.43 -13.00
CA GLU A 216 -0.87 -14.78 -12.88
C GLU A 216 -2.37 -14.72 -12.55
N TYR A 217 -2.78 -13.76 -11.70
CA TYR A 217 -4.15 -13.60 -11.22
C TYR A 217 -4.83 -12.33 -11.74
N ARG A 218 -4.47 -11.89 -12.95
CA ARG A 218 -5.00 -10.66 -13.59
C ARG A 218 -6.52 -10.56 -13.57
N GLU A 219 -7.23 -11.67 -13.78
CA GLU A 219 -8.71 -11.68 -13.81
C GLU A 219 -9.31 -11.40 -12.43
N LEU A 220 -8.67 -11.90 -11.37
CA LEU A 220 -9.08 -11.68 -9.97
C LEU A 220 -8.72 -10.25 -9.52
N LEU A 221 -7.50 -9.81 -9.83
CA LEU A 221 -6.93 -8.57 -9.31
C LEU A 221 -7.31 -7.33 -10.12
N ALA A 222 -7.66 -7.47 -11.40
CA ALA A 222 -8.15 -6.35 -12.21
C ALA A 222 -9.39 -5.68 -11.60
N LYS A 223 -10.23 -6.43 -10.87
CA LYS A 223 -11.44 -5.89 -10.23
C LYS A 223 -11.23 -5.43 -8.80
N ARG A 224 -10.21 -5.93 -8.09
CA ARG A 224 -10.03 -5.72 -6.65
C ARG A 224 -8.76 -4.96 -6.28
N ALA A 225 -7.88 -4.69 -7.25
CA ALA A 225 -6.58 -4.07 -7.06
C ALA A 225 -5.66 -4.80 -6.05
N VAL A 226 -4.39 -4.38 -6.03
CA VAL A 226 -3.39 -4.76 -5.03
C VAL A 226 -3.03 -3.51 -4.23
N LEU A 227 -3.11 -3.59 -2.91
CA LEU A 227 -2.65 -2.52 -2.02
C LEU A 227 -1.20 -2.80 -1.61
N ILE A 228 -0.31 -1.83 -1.77
CA ILE A 228 1.04 -1.86 -1.21
C ILE A 228 1.13 -0.75 -0.16
N VAL A 229 1.34 -1.16 1.09
CA VAL A 229 1.52 -0.27 2.23
C VAL A 229 3.00 -0.11 2.52
N GLY A 230 3.48 1.13 2.42
CA GLY A 230 4.88 1.48 2.70
C GLY A 230 5.04 2.29 3.99
N PRO A 231 6.27 2.34 4.55
CA PRO A 231 6.56 3.03 5.81
C PRO A 231 6.48 4.56 5.70
N ASN A 232 6.79 5.15 4.53
CA ASN A 232 6.79 6.60 4.35
C ASN A 232 6.57 6.99 2.88
N PRO A 233 6.17 8.25 2.59
CA PRO A 233 5.89 8.71 1.22
C PRO A 233 7.13 8.70 0.31
N ALA A 234 8.33 8.99 0.84
CA ALA A 234 9.56 9.01 0.04
C ALA A 234 9.91 7.63 -0.52
N PHE A 235 9.72 6.59 0.30
CA PHE A 235 9.82 5.19 -0.10
C PHE A 235 8.79 4.80 -1.15
N LEU A 236 7.54 5.23 -0.99
CA LEU A 236 6.49 4.97 -1.99
C LEU A 236 6.76 5.69 -3.32
N GLY A 237 7.33 6.89 -3.29
CA GLY A 237 7.80 7.58 -4.49
C GLY A 237 8.88 6.78 -5.22
N TYR A 238 9.88 6.30 -4.49
CA TYR A 238 10.93 5.44 -5.04
C TYR A 238 10.38 4.16 -5.69
N ILE A 239 9.46 3.47 -5.00
CA ILE A 239 8.81 2.26 -5.55
C ILE A 239 7.89 2.58 -6.73
N GLY A 240 7.22 3.73 -6.67
CA GLY A 240 6.35 4.25 -7.71
C GLY A 240 7.08 4.54 -9.02
N GLU A 241 8.42 4.64 -9.04
CA GLU A 241 9.22 4.71 -10.27
C GLU A 241 9.55 3.31 -10.83
N VAL A 242 9.62 2.30 -9.96
CA VAL A 242 9.98 0.92 -10.32
C VAL A 242 8.77 0.13 -10.84
N LEU A 243 7.57 0.34 -10.28
CA LEU A 243 6.35 -0.38 -10.66
C LEU A 243 5.76 -0.02 -12.05
N PRO A 244 5.76 1.24 -12.52
CA PRO A 244 5.22 1.60 -13.84
C PRO A 244 5.94 0.93 -15.00
N SER A 245 7.22 0.58 -14.81
CA SER A 245 7.99 -0.26 -15.75
C SER A 245 7.35 -1.64 -15.99
N LEU A 246 6.34 -2.02 -15.19
CA LEU A 246 5.67 -3.32 -15.20
C LEU A 246 4.24 -3.26 -15.78
N GLY A 247 3.71 -2.09 -16.16
CA GLY A 247 2.48 -1.94 -16.96
C GLY A 247 1.15 -2.04 -16.22
N GLU A 248 1.09 -1.67 -14.94
CA GLU A 248 0.05 -2.16 -14.02
C GLU A 248 -0.83 -1.03 -13.44
N THR A 249 -2.04 -0.81 -13.99
CA THR A 249 -3.05 0.14 -13.47
C THR A 249 -3.82 -0.37 -12.24
N GLY A 250 -3.49 -1.58 -11.77
CA GLY A 250 -4.18 -2.28 -10.68
C GLY A 250 -3.52 -2.17 -9.30
N VAL A 251 -2.53 -1.29 -9.11
CA VAL A 251 -1.81 -1.15 -7.83
C VAL A 251 -2.11 0.17 -7.16
N LEU A 252 -2.49 0.13 -5.89
CA LEU A 252 -2.59 1.30 -5.02
C LEU A 252 -1.40 1.34 -4.07
N LEU A 253 -0.61 2.41 -4.13
CA LEU A 253 0.45 2.71 -3.17
C LEU A 253 -0.11 3.68 -2.12
N ALA A 254 -0.01 3.34 -0.84
CA ALA A 254 -0.45 4.22 0.23
C ALA A 254 0.38 4.03 1.51
N THR A 255 0.58 5.09 2.27
CA THR A 255 1.01 4.96 3.68
C THR A 255 -0.21 4.74 4.57
N VAL A 256 -0.01 4.25 5.80
CA VAL A 256 -1.10 4.16 6.80
C VAL A 256 -1.83 5.50 6.97
N GLY A 257 -1.09 6.61 6.88
CA GLY A 257 -1.61 7.98 7.01
C GLY A 257 -2.52 8.43 5.86
N GLU A 258 -2.67 7.63 4.82
CA GLU A 258 -3.45 7.94 3.61
C GLU A 258 -4.57 6.91 3.36
N LEU A 259 -4.71 5.89 4.23
CA LEU A 259 -5.69 4.83 4.01
C LEU A 259 -7.13 5.30 4.17
N PHE A 260 -7.39 6.39 4.91
CA PHE A 260 -8.74 6.93 5.04
C PHE A 260 -9.04 7.95 3.92
N PRO A 261 -10.06 7.74 3.07
CA PRO A 261 -10.35 8.62 1.95
C PRO A 261 -10.52 10.09 2.37
N GLY A 262 -9.89 10.99 1.62
CA GLY A 262 -9.94 12.44 1.88
C GLY A 262 -9.11 12.92 3.09
N VAL A 263 -8.37 12.02 3.76
CA VAL A 263 -7.47 12.37 4.86
C VAL A 263 -6.03 12.05 4.47
N LYS A 264 -5.14 13.04 4.66
CA LYS A 264 -3.69 12.85 4.60
C LYS A 264 -3.10 13.30 5.94
N ALA A 265 -2.39 12.40 6.59
CA ALA A 265 -1.66 12.72 7.81
C ALA A 265 -0.55 13.75 7.52
N THR A 266 -0.61 14.89 8.18
CA THR A 266 0.35 16.01 8.01
C THR A 266 1.00 16.43 9.33
N ALA A 267 0.42 16.02 10.46
CA ALA A 267 0.97 16.24 11.79
C ALA A 267 1.75 15.00 12.26
N ALA A 268 2.65 15.22 13.22
CA ALA A 268 3.39 14.15 13.89
C ALA A 268 2.94 14.03 15.35
N ASP A 269 2.77 12.79 15.81
CA ASP A 269 2.55 12.49 17.22
C ASP A 269 3.89 12.33 17.95
N ASN A 270 3.90 12.61 19.25
CA ASN A 270 4.97 12.14 20.11
C ASN A 270 4.88 10.60 20.26
N PRO A 271 5.99 9.90 20.60
CA PRO A 271 6.00 8.43 20.66
C PRO A 271 4.94 7.84 21.60
N ARG A 272 4.65 8.50 22.73
CA ARG A 272 3.67 8.01 23.70
C ARG A 272 2.24 8.15 23.17
N ALA A 273 1.91 9.26 22.53
CA ALA A 273 0.60 9.48 21.91
C ALA A 273 0.33 8.45 20.81
N SER A 274 1.32 8.19 19.93
CA SER A 274 1.22 7.14 18.90
C SER A 274 0.96 5.77 19.52
N ALA A 275 1.70 5.45 20.59
CA ALA A 275 1.56 4.16 21.26
C ALA A 275 0.19 3.97 21.91
N VAL A 276 -0.37 4.99 22.57
CA VAL A 276 -1.72 4.95 23.17
C VAL A 276 -2.78 4.79 22.10
N LYS A 277 -2.75 5.62 21.04
CA LYS A 277 -3.72 5.55 19.94
C LYS A 277 -3.66 4.23 19.17
N GLY A 278 -2.48 3.62 19.09
CA GLY A 278 -2.25 2.39 18.36
C GLY A 278 -2.75 1.12 19.06
N ARG A 279 -3.08 1.16 20.36
CA ARG A 279 -3.47 -0.05 21.12
C ARG A 279 -4.82 -0.60 20.68
N ALA A 280 -4.98 -1.91 20.77
CA ALA A 280 -6.24 -2.57 20.40
C ALA A 280 -7.44 -2.15 21.26
N GLU A 281 -7.21 -1.77 22.54
CA GLU A 281 -8.30 -1.33 23.44
C GLU A 281 -8.97 -0.05 22.95
N MET A 282 -8.31 0.74 22.09
CA MET A 282 -8.91 1.96 21.52
C MET A 282 -10.18 1.68 20.72
N ALA A 283 -10.36 0.48 20.17
CA ALA A 283 -11.61 0.10 19.52
C ALA A 283 -12.78 0.07 20.51
N GLU A 284 -12.56 -0.44 21.72
CA GLU A 284 -13.58 -0.49 22.78
C GLU A 284 -13.86 0.90 23.34
N VAL A 285 -12.81 1.70 23.52
CA VAL A 285 -12.91 3.11 23.92
C VAL A 285 -13.76 3.90 22.92
N LEU A 286 -13.48 3.79 21.61
CA LEU A 286 -14.28 4.49 20.59
C LEU A 286 -15.74 4.02 20.59
N ALA A 287 -16.00 2.73 20.83
CA ALA A 287 -17.36 2.21 20.96
C ALA A 287 -18.08 2.81 22.18
N GLU A 288 -17.38 3.02 23.29
CA GLU A 288 -17.91 3.71 24.47
C GLU A 288 -18.19 5.19 24.19
N VAL A 289 -17.27 5.90 23.54
CA VAL A 289 -17.46 7.30 23.11
C VAL A 289 -18.70 7.44 22.23
N VAL A 290 -18.94 6.50 21.30
CA VAL A 290 -20.15 6.48 20.46
C VAL A 290 -21.41 6.27 21.31
N ARG A 291 -21.37 5.35 22.30
CA ARG A 291 -22.52 5.10 23.19
C ARG A 291 -22.87 6.31 24.04
N ASP A 292 -21.88 7.11 24.45
CA ASP A 292 -22.09 8.33 25.23
C ASP A 292 -22.80 9.44 24.43
N ARG A 293 -22.72 9.39 23.09
CA ARG A 293 -23.49 10.27 22.21
C ARG A 293 -24.96 9.87 22.08
N GLN A 294 -25.37 8.74 22.64
CA GLN A 294 -26.77 8.28 22.68
C GLN A 294 -27.38 8.71 24.02
N ALA A 295 -27.62 10.01 24.12
CA ALA A 295 -27.95 10.69 25.36
C ALA A 295 -29.38 10.40 25.84
N LEU A 296 -29.60 10.59 27.14
CA LEU A 296 -30.93 10.70 27.73
C LEU A 296 -31.25 12.19 27.96
N PRO A 297 -32.53 12.58 27.97
CA PRO A 297 -32.92 13.93 28.30
C PRO A 297 -32.56 14.26 29.76
N ASP A 298 -32.24 15.53 30.04
CA ASP A 298 -31.95 16.03 31.39
C ASP A 298 -32.94 17.14 31.78
N PRO A 299 -33.94 16.87 32.65
CA PRO A 299 -34.60 15.57 32.84
C PRO A 299 -35.71 15.31 31.80
N VAL A 300 -36.13 16.35 31.05
CA VAL A 300 -37.22 16.28 30.08
C VAL A 300 -36.95 17.22 28.92
N ILE A 301 -37.33 16.83 27.70
CA ILE A 301 -37.37 17.71 26.53
C ILE A 301 -38.83 18.05 26.24
N THR A 302 -39.15 19.34 26.20
CA THR A 302 -40.46 19.84 25.81
C THR A 302 -40.50 20.09 24.31
N ILE A 303 -41.55 19.62 23.64
CA ILE A 303 -41.80 19.81 22.22
C ILE A 303 -43.16 20.47 22.08
N GLU A 304 -43.20 21.66 21.48
CA GLU A 304 -44.41 22.36 21.09
C GLU A 304 -44.94 21.76 19.77
N HIS A 305 -46.20 21.33 19.78
CA HIS A 305 -46.90 20.83 18.61
C HIS A 305 -48.32 21.40 18.58
N ASP A 306 -48.60 22.25 17.59
CA ASP A 306 -49.81 23.06 17.48
C ASP A 306 -50.14 23.91 18.72
N ARG A 307 -51.00 23.39 19.61
CA ARG A 307 -51.44 24.05 20.86
C ARG A 307 -51.07 23.24 22.10
N ASP A 308 -50.41 22.10 21.91
CA ASP A 308 -50.03 21.16 22.95
C ASP A 308 -48.53 21.17 23.19
N VAL A 309 -48.15 20.87 24.43
CA VAL A 309 -46.76 20.61 24.81
C VAL A 309 -46.62 19.11 25.09
N LEU A 310 -45.75 18.46 24.33
CA LEU A 310 -45.35 17.07 24.50
C LEU A 310 -44.08 17.03 25.36
N MET A 311 -44.01 16.06 26.27
CA MET A 311 -42.91 15.93 27.24
C MET A 311 -42.21 14.59 27.03
N LEU A 312 -40.98 14.64 26.53
CA LEU A 312 -40.10 13.47 26.38
C LEU A 312 -39.22 13.33 27.62
N ASP A 313 -39.64 12.46 28.54
CA ASP A 313 -38.90 12.12 29.74
C ASP A 313 -37.82 11.05 29.52
N ASP A 314 -37.01 10.81 30.55
CA ASP A 314 -35.91 9.86 30.49
C ASP A 314 -36.38 8.40 30.34
N GLY A 315 -37.56 8.06 30.87
CA GLY A 315 -38.15 6.73 30.80
C GLY A 315 -38.52 6.34 29.37
N LEU A 316 -39.25 7.22 28.69
CA LEU A 316 -39.66 7.03 27.29
C LEU A 316 -38.45 6.93 26.36
N VAL A 317 -37.48 7.85 26.50
CA VAL A 317 -36.27 7.85 25.66
C VAL A 317 -35.42 6.62 25.93
N ARG A 318 -35.32 6.16 27.18
CA ARG A 318 -34.56 4.96 27.54
C ARG A 318 -35.10 3.72 26.86
N VAL A 319 -36.42 3.54 26.83
CA VAL A 319 -37.05 2.41 26.11
C VAL A 319 -36.73 2.48 24.61
N ALA A 320 -36.87 3.65 23.99
CA ALA A 320 -36.54 3.84 22.57
C ALA A 320 -35.05 3.52 22.31
N ARG A 321 -34.15 4.07 23.12
CA ARG A 321 -32.70 3.88 23.00
C ARG A 321 -32.29 2.42 23.17
N ASP A 322 -32.81 1.75 24.18
CA ASP A 322 -32.43 0.37 24.49
C ASP A 322 -32.94 -0.58 23.39
N ARG A 323 -34.17 -0.38 22.88
CA ARG A 323 -34.66 -1.09 21.68
C ARG A 323 -33.81 -0.84 20.44
N THR A 324 -33.39 0.40 20.20
CA THR A 324 -32.48 0.72 19.09
C THR A 324 -31.12 0.02 19.25
N ARG A 325 -30.59 -0.05 20.48
CA ARG A 325 -29.31 -0.74 20.78
C ARG A 325 -29.41 -2.25 20.56
N GLU A 326 -30.55 -2.86 20.85
CA GLU A 326 -30.79 -4.29 20.61
C GLU A 326 -30.66 -4.70 19.14
N ALA A 327 -30.90 -3.77 18.21
CA ALA A 327 -30.72 -4.00 16.77
C ALA A 327 -29.24 -4.19 16.37
N LYS A 328 -28.28 -3.80 17.23
CA LYS A 328 -26.83 -3.89 16.98
C LYS A 328 -26.37 -3.30 15.65
N LEU A 329 -27.06 -2.25 15.19
CA LEU A 329 -26.72 -1.50 13.99
C LEU A 329 -25.69 -0.41 14.32
N PRO A 330 -24.89 0.03 13.33
CA PRO A 330 -24.02 1.20 13.47
C PRO A 330 -24.81 2.46 13.85
N HIS A 331 -24.20 3.39 14.58
CA HIS A 331 -24.89 4.52 15.21
C HIS A 331 -25.74 5.37 14.25
N ASN A 332 -25.21 5.77 13.09
CA ASN A 332 -25.93 6.59 12.11
C ASN A 332 -27.05 5.79 11.43
N VAL A 333 -26.85 4.49 11.21
CA VAL A 333 -27.87 3.59 10.62
C VAL A 333 -28.99 3.34 11.63
N ALA A 334 -28.63 3.10 12.89
CA ALA A 334 -29.54 2.88 14.01
C ALA A 334 -30.43 4.10 14.31
N ARG A 335 -29.99 5.30 13.90
CA ARG A 335 -30.74 6.53 14.08
C ARG A 335 -32.12 6.47 13.43
N GLU A 336 -32.28 5.82 12.27
CA GLU A 336 -33.59 5.67 11.62
C GLU A 336 -34.59 4.90 12.51
N TYR A 337 -34.11 3.84 13.17
CA TYR A 337 -34.93 3.06 14.10
C TYR A 337 -35.28 3.88 15.33
N PHE A 338 -34.34 4.68 15.83
CA PHE A 338 -34.59 5.62 16.93
C PHE A 338 -35.61 6.70 16.56
N GLU A 339 -35.47 7.30 15.37
CA GLU A 339 -36.43 8.26 14.79
C GLU A 339 -37.85 7.65 14.77
N GLY A 340 -37.99 6.42 14.26
CA GLY A 340 -39.25 5.70 14.25
C GLY A 340 -39.82 5.42 15.64
N HIS A 341 -38.99 5.03 16.61
CA HIS A 341 -39.43 4.80 17.99
C HIS A 341 -39.92 6.09 18.67
N ILE A 342 -39.21 7.21 18.49
CA ILE A 342 -39.61 8.50 19.06
C ILE A 342 -40.90 9.00 18.41
N LEU A 343 -41.00 8.95 17.07
CA LEU A 343 -42.22 9.35 16.37
C LEU A 343 -43.43 8.53 16.78
N ASN A 344 -43.30 7.20 16.88
CA ASN A 344 -44.38 6.35 17.36
C ASN A 344 -44.77 6.68 18.79
N THR A 345 -43.79 6.91 19.67
CA THR A 345 -44.06 7.29 21.08
C THR A 345 -44.81 8.62 21.17
N LEU A 346 -44.40 9.63 20.40
CA LEU A 346 -45.10 10.92 20.34
C LEU A 346 -46.49 10.80 19.71
N THR A 347 -46.63 9.96 18.68
CA THR A 347 -47.92 9.67 18.04
C THR A 347 -48.87 9.03 19.04
N ASP A 348 -48.42 8.04 19.80
CA ASP A 348 -49.22 7.38 20.85
C ASP A 348 -49.65 8.38 21.94
N MET A 349 -48.75 9.30 22.34
CA MET A 349 -49.08 10.35 23.32
C MET A 349 -50.15 11.33 22.81
N VAL A 350 -50.07 11.74 21.54
CA VAL A 350 -51.05 12.63 20.92
C VAL A 350 -52.38 11.90 20.71
N ALA A 351 -52.33 10.66 20.21
CA ALA A 351 -53.50 9.82 19.99
C ALA A 351 -54.24 9.52 21.30
N GLU A 352 -53.53 9.24 22.40
CA GLU A 352 -54.16 9.05 23.73
C GLU A 352 -54.83 10.35 24.21
N ARG A 353 -54.23 11.52 23.95
CA ARG A 353 -54.77 12.81 24.39
C ARG A 353 -56.00 13.26 23.57
N ILE A 354 -56.00 13.04 22.26
CA ILE A 354 -57.06 13.51 21.35
C ILE A 354 -58.14 12.43 21.14
N GLY A 355 -57.75 11.17 21.10
CA GLY A 355 -58.61 10.04 20.73
C GLY A 355 -59.42 9.43 21.86
N THR A 356 -59.10 9.72 23.13
CA THR A 356 -59.84 9.14 24.27
C THR A 356 -61.20 9.83 24.44
N ASP A 357 -62.30 9.08 24.28
CA ASP A 357 -63.65 9.57 24.54
C ASP A 357 -63.81 9.93 26.05
N PRO A 358 -64.16 11.18 26.40
CA PRO A 358 -64.34 11.60 27.79
C PRO A 358 -65.46 10.88 28.55
N PHE A 359 -66.39 10.19 27.88
CA PHE A 359 -67.56 9.54 28.47
C PHE A 359 -67.36 8.04 28.73
N ASP A 360 -66.62 7.32 27.88
CA ASP A 360 -66.44 5.86 28.02
C ASP A 360 -64.99 5.37 27.86
N GLY A 361 -64.04 6.26 27.51
CA GLY A 361 -62.63 5.93 27.36
C GLY A 361 -62.29 5.12 26.11
N SER A 362 -63.22 4.97 25.15
CA SER A 362 -62.94 4.34 23.87
C SER A 362 -62.04 5.22 22.99
N ASN A 363 -61.23 4.60 22.13
CA ASN A 363 -60.42 5.33 21.16
C ASN A 363 -61.29 5.67 19.93
N LEU A 364 -61.47 6.96 19.67
CA LEU A 364 -62.26 7.50 18.57
C LEU A 364 -61.47 7.62 17.25
N LEU A 365 -60.15 7.42 17.29
CA LEU A 365 -59.28 7.56 16.12
C LEU A 365 -59.19 6.25 15.34
N ASP A 366 -59.26 6.35 14.02
CA ASP A 366 -58.98 5.24 13.12
C ASP A 366 -57.49 5.17 12.71
N ALA A 367 -57.14 4.18 11.88
CA ALA A 367 -55.76 4.01 11.44
C ALA A 367 -55.27 5.14 10.51
N ALA A 368 -56.17 5.79 9.77
CA ALA A 368 -55.82 6.92 8.92
C ALA A 368 -55.54 8.17 9.78
N ASP A 369 -56.33 8.40 10.83
CA ASP A 369 -56.12 9.50 11.78
C ASP A 369 -54.76 9.38 12.48
N ILE A 370 -54.38 8.19 12.95
CA ILE A 370 -53.07 7.94 13.57
C ILE A 370 -51.92 8.20 12.59
N THR A 371 -52.11 7.84 11.31
CA THR A 371 -51.11 8.09 10.26
C THR A 371 -50.96 9.59 10.01
N GLN A 372 -52.07 10.33 9.97
CA GLN A 372 -52.05 11.79 9.81
C GLN A 372 -51.31 12.48 10.98
N ILE A 373 -51.58 12.10 12.23
CA ILE A 373 -50.88 12.64 13.41
C ILE A 373 -49.36 12.41 13.29
N ARG A 374 -48.98 11.20 12.86
CA ARG A 374 -47.57 10.86 12.68
C ARG A 374 -46.90 11.73 11.60
N ASP A 375 -47.58 11.97 10.48
CA ASP A 375 -47.06 12.81 9.40
C ASP A 375 -46.91 14.27 9.85
N GLU A 376 -47.87 14.81 10.58
CA GLU A 376 -47.81 16.17 11.17
C GLU A 376 -46.65 16.30 12.17
N LEU A 377 -46.42 15.30 13.02
CA LEU A 377 -45.27 15.25 13.92
C LEU A 377 -43.94 15.14 13.17
N ALA A 378 -43.91 14.43 12.04
CA ALA A 378 -42.72 14.31 11.20
C ALA A 378 -42.38 15.61 10.46
N GLU A 379 -43.31 16.55 10.32
CA GLU A 379 -43.03 17.89 9.78
C GLU A 379 -42.54 18.88 10.86
N ASN A 380 -42.69 18.54 12.14
CA ASN A 380 -42.34 19.42 13.25
C ASN A 380 -40.81 19.50 13.49
N ARG A 381 -40.26 20.72 13.38
CA ARG A 381 -38.83 20.99 13.58
C ARG A 381 -38.34 20.73 15.01
N GLU A 382 -39.18 20.90 16.02
CA GLU A 382 -38.79 20.67 17.42
C GLU A 382 -38.59 19.19 17.71
N VAL A 383 -39.39 18.31 17.09
CA VAL A 383 -39.20 16.85 17.15
C VAL A 383 -37.83 16.47 16.60
N TRP A 384 -37.48 16.99 15.42
CA TRP A 384 -36.15 16.73 14.83
C TRP A 384 -35.01 17.31 15.65
N SER A 385 -35.18 18.50 16.25
CA SER A 385 -34.19 19.08 17.15
C SER A 385 -33.98 18.24 18.42
N ALA A 386 -35.05 17.68 18.98
CA ALA A 386 -34.97 16.76 20.11
C ALA A 386 -34.23 15.47 19.72
N ILE A 387 -34.57 14.88 18.58
CA ILE A 387 -33.88 13.70 18.03
C ILE A 387 -32.40 14.00 17.78
N ASP A 388 -32.05 15.14 17.20
CA ASP A 388 -30.66 15.54 16.95
C ASP A 388 -29.85 15.69 18.24
N ARG A 389 -30.48 16.14 19.33
CA ARG A 389 -29.85 16.25 20.65
C ARG A 389 -29.64 14.90 21.32
N LEU A 390 -30.59 13.98 21.18
CA LEU A 390 -30.56 12.65 21.80
C LEU A 390 -29.71 11.64 21.00
N TRP A 391 -29.74 11.73 19.68
CA TRP A 391 -29.07 10.84 18.74
C TRP A 391 -28.49 11.62 17.54
N PRO A 392 -27.39 12.36 17.74
CA PRO A 392 -26.80 13.21 16.70
C PRO A 392 -26.24 12.36 15.55
N ARG A 393 -26.33 12.87 14.32
CA ARG A 393 -25.55 12.36 13.17
C ARG A 393 -24.10 12.78 13.35
N LEU A 394 -23.19 11.82 13.29
CA LEU A 394 -21.78 12.04 13.54
C LEU A 394 -20.95 11.62 12.33
N THR A 395 -19.87 12.35 12.09
CA THR A 395 -18.83 11.94 11.16
C THR A 395 -17.65 11.38 11.95
N PRO A 396 -16.88 10.43 11.38
CA PRO A 396 -15.69 9.87 12.04
C PRO A 396 -14.69 10.96 12.45
N GLN A 397 -14.48 11.95 11.57
CA GLN A 397 -13.59 13.08 11.81
C GLN A 397 -14.03 13.91 13.03
N ARG A 398 -15.33 14.18 13.17
CA ARG A 398 -15.83 14.96 14.32
C ARG A 398 -15.76 14.15 15.61
N LEU A 399 -16.17 12.88 15.57
CA LEU A 399 -16.13 11.99 16.73
C LEU A 399 -14.71 11.88 17.30
N VAL A 400 -13.73 11.58 16.44
CA VAL A 400 -12.33 11.41 16.86
C VAL A 400 -11.72 12.75 17.28
N ALA A 401 -12.04 13.85 16.59
CA ALA A 401 -11.52 15.17 16.98
C ALA A 401 -12.06 15.62 18.34
N ASP A 402 -13.34 15.41 18.62
CA ASP A 402 -13.95 15.70 19.92
C ASP A 402 -13.35 14.81 21.02
N PHE A 403 -13.21 13.51 20.77
CA PHE A 403 -12.59 12.57 21.71
C PHE A 403 -11.14 12.95 22.05
N LEU A 404 -10.33 13.31 21.06
CA LEU A 404 -8.95 13.72 21.30
C LEU A 404 -8.85 15.10 21.99
N ALA A 405 -9.91 15.91 21.95
CA ALA A 405 -9.98 17.17 22.70
C ALA A 405 -10.27 16.94 24.18
N GLU A 406 -11.14 15.98 24.50
CA GLU A 406 -11.58 15.64 25.86
C GLU A 406 -11.51 14.11 26.09
N PRO A 407 -10.31 13.52 26.16
CA PRO A 407 -10.14 12.07 26.33
C PRO A 407 -10.41 11.58 27.75
N GLU A 408 -10.60 12.48 28.73
CA GLU A 408 -10.89 12.11 30.11
C GLU A 408 -12.18 11.30 30.25
N GLY A 409 -12.19 10.38 31.21
CA GLY A 409 -13.32 9.49 31.46
C GLY A 409 -13.26 8.19 30.67
N TYR A 410 -12.58 8.16 29.53
CA TYR A 410 -12.47 6.97 28.68
C TYR A 410 -11.12 6.25 28.78
N VAL A 411 -10.04 6.99 29.02
CA VAL A 411 -8.69 6.44 29.19
C VAL A 411 -8.07 6.88 30.52
N SER A 412 -6.95 6.26 30.90
CA SER A 412 -6.20 6.65 32.10
C SER A 412 -5.78 8.12 32.03
N ALA A 413 -5.66 8.79 33.18
CA ALA A 413 -5.29 10.21 33.22
C ALA A 413 -3.92 10.50 32.55
N GLU A 414 -2.98 9.56 32.64
CA GLU A 414 -1.68 9.67 31.99
C GLU A 414 -1.79 9.54 30.46
N ASP A 415 -2.59 8.60 29.97
CA ASP A 415 -2.81 8.41 28.54
C ASP A 415 -3.64 9.55 27.94
N ALA A 416 -4.63 10.05 28.67
CA ALA A 416 -5.39 11.25 28.33
C ALA A 416 -4.47 12.46 28.15
N ALA A 417 -3.52 12.67 29.07
CA ALA A 417 -2.54 13.75 28.96
C ALA A 417 -1.62 13.60 27.74
N ALA A 418 -1.32 12.36 27.33
CA ALA A 418 -0.46 12.10 26.18
C ALA A 418 -1.14 12.37 24.84
N ILE A 419 -2.43 12.02 24.70
CA ILE A 419 -3.18 12.13 23.42
C ILE A 419 -3.97 13.43 23.26
N ARG A 420 -4.22 14.16 24.37
CA ARG A 420 -5.05 15.38 24.35
C ARG A 420 -4.48 16.41 23.39
N ARG A 421 -5.35 16.95 22.53
CA ARG A 421 -5.03 18.08 21.65
C ARG A 421 -6.28 18.89 21.27
N PRO A 422 -6.14 20.17 20.88
CA PRO A 422 -7.27 20.97 20.38
C PRO A 422 -7.93 20.33 19.16
N VAL A 423 -9.23 20.59 18.97
CA VAL A 423 -9.98 20.20 17.77
C VAL A 423 -9.31 20.81 16.54
N THR A 424 -8.78 19.95 15.66
CA THR A 424 -8.01 20.34 14.48
C THR A 424 -8.29 19.39 13.32
N ARG A 425 -8.04 19.85 12.09
CA ARG A 425 -8.03 19.02 10.88
C ARG A 425 -6.63 18.48 10.53
N ALA A 426 -5.63 18.79 11.35
CA ALA A 426 -4.28 18.28 11.21
C ALA A 426 -4.19 16.87 11.82
N TRP A 427 -4.39 15.86 10.98
CA TRP A 427 -4.35 14.45 11.37
C TRP A 427 -2.93 13.92 11.44
N THR A 428 -2.69 12.98 12.34
CA THR A 428 -1.46 12.19 12.45
C THR A 428 -1.70 10.78 11.91
N THR A 429 -0.62 10.04 11.63
CA THR A 429 -0.71 8.66 11.14
C THR A 429 -1.48 7.74 12.08
N ALA A 430 -1.33 7.92 13.40
CA ALA A 430 -2.02 7.11 14.41
C ALA A 430 -3.51 7.44 14.55
N ASP A 431 -3.97 8.59 14.05
CA ASP A 431 -5.40 8.93 14.03
C ASP A 431 -6.16 8.19 12.92
N VAL A 432 -5.48 7.82 11.83
CA VAL A 432 -6.14 7.24 10.64
C VAL A 432 -6.83 5.90 10.96
N PRO A 433 -6.20 4.95 11.69
CA PRO A 433 -6.89 3.76 12.17
C PRO A 433 -8.09 4.06 13.08
N LEU A 434 -8.03 5.12 13.91
CA LEU A 434 -9.15 5.54 14.76
C LEU A 434 -10.32 6.07 13.93
N LEU A 435 -10.04 6.84 12.87
CA LEU A 435 -11.05 7.34 11.93
C LEU A 435 -11.74 6.18 11.20
N ASP A 436 -11.00 5.17 10.77
CA ASP A 436 -11.57 3.99 10.13
C ASP A 436 -12.44 3.17 11.10
N GLU A 437 -11.99 2.95 12.34
CA GLU A 437 -12.80 2.28 13.37
C GLU A 437 -14.06 3.08 13.73
N ALA A 438 -13.95 4.40 13.85
CA ALA A 438 -15.09 5.29 14.05
C ALA A 438 -16.09 5.19 12.89
N ALA A 439 -15.63 5.10 11.65
CA ALA A 439 -16.50 4.91 10.49
C ALA A 439 -17.27 3.60 10.53
N GLU A 440 -16.67 2.50 10.99
CA GLU A 440 -17.36 1.23 11.21
C GLU A 440 -18.43 1.32 12.30
N LEU A 441 -18.12 1.97 13.43
CA LEU A 441 -19.06 2.13 14.54
C LEU A 441 -20.23 3.06 14.20
N LEU A 442 -19.97 4.08 13.38
CA LEU A 442 -20.98 5.04 12.95
C LEU A 442 -21.82 4.49 11.79
N GLY A 443 -21.20 3.83 10.83
CA GLY A 443 -21.84 3.43 9.57
C GLY A 443 -22.18 4.61 8.66
N GLU A 444 -22.39 4.32 7.39
CA GLU A 444 -22.83 5.29 6.39
C GLU A 444 -24.36 5.25 6.29
N ASP A 445 -24.99 6.40 6.50
CA ASP A 445 -26.42 6.57 6.27
C ASP A 445 -26.64 6.94 4.80
N ASP A 446 -26.67 5.92 3.95
CA ASP A 446 -26.82 6.07 2.51
C ASP A 446 -28.20 6.56 2.07
N ARG A 447 -29.10 6.98 2.97
CA ARG A 447 -30.45 7.46 2.60
C ARG A 447 -30.41 8.60 1.59
N LEU A 448 -29.53 9.58 1.78
CA LEU A 448 -29.36 10.69 0.85
C LEU A 448 -28.75 10.24 -0.47
N ALA A 449 -27.75 9.37 -0.42
CA ALA A 449 -27.08 8.85 -1.61
C ALA A 449 -28.04 7.98 -2.44
N ARG A 450 -28.78 7.08 -1.79
CA ARG A 450 -29.84 6.26 -2.38
C ARG A 450 -30.97 7.12 -2.94
N ALA A 451 -31.48 8.10 -2.20
CA ALA A 451 -32.55 8.97 -2.69
C ALA A 451 -32.09 9.84 -3.89
N LEU A 452 -30.83 10.27 -3.92
CA LEU A 452 -30.25 10.97 -5.07
C LEU A 452 -30.09 10.02 -6.26
N ALA A 453 -29.55 8.82 -6.05
CA ALA A 453 -29.40 7.79 -7.07
C ALA A 453 -30.75 7.34 -7.64
N ASP A 454 -31.78 7.17 -6.80
CA ASP A 454 -33.14 6.82 -7.21
C ASP A 454 -33.76 7.95 -8.04
N ARG A 455 -33.55 9.21 -7.67
CA ARG A 455 -34.00 10.37 -8.47
C ARG A 455 -33.29 10.45 -9.81
N GLU A 456 -31.99 10.20 -9.82
CA GLU A 456 -31.18 10.19 -11.04
C GLU A 456 -31.60 9.05 -11.95
N ARG A 457 -31.76 7.84 -11.42
CA ARG A 457 -32.32 6.67 -12.12
C ARG A 457 -33.70 6.98 -12.70
N ASN A 458 -34.61 7.55 -11.91
CA ASN A 458 -35.94 7.93 -12.38
C ASN A 458 -35.87 8.97 -13.50
N THR A 459 -34.91 9.92 -13.41
CA THR A 459 -34.69 10.92 -14.46
C THR A 459 -34.15 10.29 -15.74
N GLN A 460 -33.20 9.35 -15.63
CA GLN A 460 -32.63 8.60 -16.76
C GLN A 460 -33.66 7.70 -17.44
N VAL A 461 -34.50 6.99 -16.66
CA VAL A 461 -35.60 6.18 -17.18
C VAL A 461 -36.61 7.07 -17.91
N ALA A 462 -37.00 8.20 -17.33
CA ALA A 462 -37.89 9.16 -17.97
C ALA A 462 -37.31 9.75 -19.26
N TYR A 463 -36.00 10.02 -19.30
CA TYR A 463 -35.29 10.47 -20.50
C TYR A 463 -35.25 9.38 -21.58
N ALA A 464 -34.88 8.14 -21.22
CA ALA A 464 -34.88 6.99 -22.12
C ALA A 464 -36.27 6.76 -22.74
N GLN A 465 -37.31 6.89 -21.92
CA GLN A 465 -38.69 6.80 -22.38
C GLN A 465 -39.05 7.94 -23.35
N GLY A 466 -38.64 9.18 -23.07
CA GLY A 466 -38.82 10.31 -24.00
C GLY A 466 -38.08 10.13 -25.34
N VAL A 467 -36.88 9.56 -25.34
CA VAL A 467 -36.12 9.25 -26.58
C VAL A 467 -36.83 8.16 -27.40
N LEU A 468 -37.34 7.12 -26.74
CA LEU A 468 -38.14 6.07 -27.37
C LEU A 468 -39.44 6.65 -27.97
N ASP A 469 -40.11 7.56 -27.25
CA ASP A 469 -41.34 8.22 -27.70
C ASP A 469 -41.11 9.13 -28.93
N VAL A 470 -39.99 9.87 -28.98
CA VAL A 470 -39.62 10.68 -30.16
C VAL A 470 -39.33 9.79 -31.37
N SER A 471 -38.69 8.63 -31.16
CA SER A 471 -38.46 7.66 -32.23
C SER A 471 -39.75 7.01 -32.74
N TYR A 472 -40.76 6.87 -31.87
CA TYR A 472 -42.11 6.40 -32.20
C TYR A 472 -42.92 7.44 -32.98
N ALA A 473 -42.89 8.70 -32.54
CA ALA A 473 -43.58 9.82 -33.19
C ALA A 473 -43.00 10.17 -34.58
N SER A 474 -41.72 9.85 -34.81
CA SER A 474 -41.06 10.06 -36.11
C SER A 474 -41.52 9.09 -37.20
N ARG A 475 -42.33 8.07 -36.89
CA ARG A 475 -42.94 7.16 -37.89
C ARG A 475 -44.32 7.58 -38.37
N THR A 476 -44.96 8.56 -37.75
CA THR A 476 -46.40 8.77 -37.94
C THR A 476 -46.79 9.80 -39.02
N TYR A 477 -45.89 10.19 -39.94
CA TYR A 477 -46.24 11.19 -40.97
C TYR A 477 -45.86 10.91 -42.43
N GLU A 478 -45.35 9.71 -42.81
CA GLU A 478 -45.00 9.46 -44.23
C GLU A 478 -45.66 8.25 -44.92
N PHE A 479 -46.59 7.53 -44.28
CA PHE A 479 -47.31 6.42 -44.96
C PHE A 479 -48.79 6.35 -44.60
N GLU A 480 -49.57 7.35 -45.02
CA GLU A 480 -50.96 7.12 -45.43
C GLU A 480 -50.95 6.89 -46.95
N ASP A 481 -50.67 5.65 -47.37
CA ASP A 481 -51.12 5.04 -48.63
C ASP A 481 -50.30 3.78 -48.91
N LYS A 482 -50.76 2.62 -48.40
CA LYS A 482 -50.96 1.36 -49.15
C LYS A 482 -51.13 0.15 -48.24
N ASP A 483 -52.26 -0.50 -48.46
CA ASP A 483 -52.57 -1.93 -48.40
C ASP A 483 -52.12 -2.73 -47.16
N GLU A 484 -53.16 -3.15 -46.43
CA GLU A 484 -53.18 -4.22 -45.44
C GLU A 484 -52.67 -5.53 -46.07
N GLU A 485 -51.48 -5.96 -45.67
CA GLU A 485 -51.01 -7.35 -45.42
C GLU A 485 -49.47 -7.38 -45.55
N ASP A 486 -48.79 -7.94 -44.54
CA ASP A 486 -47.34 -8.18 -44.45
C ASP A 486 -46.38 -6.99 -44.22
N SER A 487 -46.49 -6.35 -43.05
CA SER A 487 -45.33 -5.69 -42.43
C SER A 487 -45.23 -5.95 -40.92
N GLU A 488 -45.15 -7.21 -40.52
CA GLU A 488 -44.48 -7.57 -39.26
C GLU A 488 -42.97 -7.36 -39.38
N VAL A 489 -42.54 -6.10 -39.55
CA VAL A 489 -41.14 -5.75 -39.35
C VAL A 489 -40.90 -5.73 -37.85
N LEU A 490 -40.31 -6.81 -37.33
CA LEU A 490 -39.69 -6.87 -36.01
C LEU A 490 -38.73 -5.69 -35.85
N SER A 491 -39.21 -4.57 -35.33
CA SER A 491 -38.38 -3.41 -35.04
C SER A 491 -37.76 -3.57 -33.65
N ALA A 492 -36.55 -3.02 -33.47
CA ALA A 492 -35.72 -3.15 -32.27
C ALA A 492 -36.42 -2.83 -30.93
N HIS A 493 -37.58 -2.17 -30.96
CA HIS A 493 -38.41 -1.81 -29.82
C HIS A 493 -39.18 -2.98 -29.19
N HIS A 494 -39.25 -4.16 -29.82
CA HIS A 494 -39.84 -5.37 -29.20
C HIS A 494 -38.84 -6.15 -28.34
N ILE A 495 -37.58 -5.71 -28.26
CA ILE A 495 -36.48 -6.44 -27.59
C ILE A 495 -35.87 -5.64 -26.42
N ILE A 496 -36.04 -4.32 -26.37
CA ILE A 496 -35.38 -3.44 -25.39
C ILE A 496 -36.43 -2.52 -24.74
N ASP A 497 -36.66 -2.70 -23.44
CA ASP A 497 -37.48 -1.81 -22.62
C ASP A 497 -36.66 -0.58 -22.16
N ALA A 498 -37.36 0.47 -21.70
CA ALA A 498 -36.72 1.70 -21.23
C ALA A 498 -35.76 1.46 -20.05
N GLU A 499 -36.04 0.44 -19.22
CA GLU A 499 -35.18 0.02 -18.11
C GLU A 499 -33.85 -0.56 -18.62
N ARG A 500 -33.85 -1.51 -19.56
CA ARG A 500 -32.62 -2.05 -20.19
C ARG A 500 -31.87 -1.01 -21.01
N PHE A 501 -32.57 -0.04 -21.58
CA PHE A 501 -31.94 1.08 -22.27
C PHE A 501 -31.21 1.99 -21.27
N ALA A 502 -31.80 2.23 -20.09
CA ALA A 502 -31.18 2.97 -19.00
C ALA A 502 -30.04 2.17 -18.32
N GLU A 503 -30.16 0.86 -18.15
CA GLU A 503 -29.10 -0.01 -17.59
C GLU A 503 -27.84 -0.05 -18.46
N ARG A 504 -27.98 0.04 -19.80
CA ARG A 504 -26.81 0.20 -20.70
C ARG A 504 -26.16 1.59 -20.61
N HIS A 505 -26.85 2.55 -20.01
CA HIS A 505 -26.39 3.89 -19.74
C HIS A 505 -25.97 4.10 -18.27
N GLU A 506 -25.99 3.05 -17.43
CA GLU A 506 -25.29 3.10 -16.14
C GLU A 506 -23.82 3.40 -16.45
N GLU A 507 -23.35 4.57 -16.00
CA GLU A 507 -21.98 5.02 -16.16
C GLU A 507 -21.06 3.93 -15.58
N GLU A 508 -20.41 3.15 -16.44
CA GLU A 508 -19.29 2.32 -16.00
C GLU A 508 -18.27 3.29 -15.41
N ASP A 509 -18.00 3.19 -14.11
CA ASP A 509 -16.99 4.00 -13.47
C ASP A 509 -15.61 3.66 -14.06
N HIS A 510 -15.18 4.48 -15.02
CA HIS A 510 -13.98 4.27 -15.84
C HIS A 510 -12.67 4.55 -15.10
N ARG A 511 -12.73 4.94 -13.82
CA ARG A 511 -11.57 4.99 -12.94
C ARG A 511 -10.92 3.61 -12.85
N SER A 512 -9.59 3.59 -12.81
CA SER A 512 -8.84 2.35 -12.57
C SER A 512 -9.28 1.71 -11.25
N ALA A 513 -9.07 0.40 -11.10
CA ALA A 513 -9.39 -0.28 -9.85
C ALA A 513 -8.66 0.36 -8.65
N ALA A 514 -7.45 0.88 -8.85
CA ALA A 514 -6.69 1.59 -7.82
C ALA A 514 -7.33 2.94 -7.45
N GLU A 515 -7.82 3.73 -8.42
CA GLU A 515 -8.49 5.01 -8.17
C GLU A 515 -9.83 4.84 -7.45
N ARG A 516 -10.61 3.82 -7.82
CA ARG A 516 -11.87 3.48 -7.12
C ARG A 516 -11.57 3.02 -5.69
N ALA A 517 -10.57 2.16 -5.53
CA ALA A 517 -10.12 1.70 -4.22
C ALA A 517 -9.59 2.81 -3.32
N ALA A 518 -8.96 3.86 -3.89
CA ALA A 518 -8.48 5.00 -3.13
C ALA A 518 -9.63 5.90 -2.61
N ALA A 519 -10.74 5.97 -3.36
CA ALA A 519 -11.91 6.75 -3.00
C ALA A 519 -12.88 6.01 -2.06
N ASP A 520 -12.85 4.67 -2.07
CA ASP A 520 -13.75 3.82 -1.30
C ASP A 520 -13.05 3.18 -0.09
N ARG A 521 -13.48 3.57 1.11
CA ARG A 521 -12.96 3.02 2.38
C ARG A 521 -13.28 1.54 2.56
N THR A 522 -14.44 1.11 2.06
CA THR A 522 -14.97 -0.25 2.21
C THR A 522 -14.40 -1.22 1.17
N TRP A 523 -13.53 -0.72 0.29
CA TRP A 523 -12.92 -1.50 -0.77
C TRP A 523 -12.17 -2.72 -0.24
N ALA A 524 -12.53 -3.89 -0.77
CA ALA A 524 -11.88 -5.15 -0.46
C ALA A 524 -10.80 -5.47 -1.49
N PHE A 525 -9.53 -5.34 -1.08
CA PHE A 525 -8.39 -5.62 -1.95
C PHE A 525 -8.25 -7.11 -2.24
N GLY A 526 -7.79 -7.44 -3.45
CA GLY A 526 -7.54 -8.82 -3.84
C GLY A 526 -6.29 -9.39 -3.20
N HIS A 527 -5.31 -8.53 -2.93
CA HIS A 527 -4.10 -8.84 -2.18
C HIS A 527 -3.56 -7.57 -1.51
N ILE A 528 -3.00 -7.70 -0.30
CA ILE A 528 -2.33 -6.60 0.40
C ILE A 528 -0.87 -6.97 0.65
N ILE A 529 0.04 -6.11 0.25
CA ILE A 529 1.46 -6.19 0.59
C ILE A 529 1.76 -5.10 1.60
N VAL A 530 2.40 -5.47 2.70
CA VAL A 530 2.83 -4.52 3.72
C VAL A 530 4.33 -4.63 3.88
N ASP A 531 5.06 -3.57 3.56
CA ASP A 531 6.49 -3.49 3.88
C ASP A 531 6.69 -2.83 5.25
N GLU A 532 7.78 -3.20 5.92
CA GLU A 532 8.06 -2.87 7.32
C GLU A 532 6.86 -3.15 8.25
N ALA A 533 6.19 -4.28 8.05
CA ALA A 533 4.93 -4.62 8.70
C ALA A 533 5.02 -4.69 10.25
N GLN A 534 6.22 -4.83 10.82
CA GLN A 534 6.46 -4.78 12.26
C GLN A 534 6.21 -3.39 12.88
N GLU A 535 6.19 -2.33 12.06
CA GLU A 535 5.91 -0.95 12.49
C GLU A 535 4.40 -0.64 12.59
N LEU A 536 3.55 -1.60 12.23
CA LEU A 536 2.11 -1.40 12.30
C LEU A 536 1.58 -1.62 13.71
N SER A 537 0.90 -0.60 14.22
CA SER A 537 0.15 -0.72 15.48
C SER A 537 -1.02 -1.72 15.37
N PRO A 538 -1.48 -2.29 16.50
CA PRO A 538 -2.67 -3.14 16.54
C PRO A 538 -3.91 -2.54 15.85
N MET A 539 -4.16 -1.24 16.01
CA MET A 539 -5.26 -0.56 15.31
C MET A 539 -5.05 -0.49 13.79
N ALA A 540 -3.82 -0.26 13.31
CA ALA A 540 -3.52 -0.30 11.88
C ALA A 540 -3.75 -1.70 11.28
N TRP A 541 -3.43 -2.76 12.04
CA TRP A 541 -3.76 -4.13 11.64
C TRP A 541 -5.27 -4.35 11.51
N ARG A 542 -6.09 -3.85 12.44
CA ARG A 542 -7.56 -3.94 12.34
C ARG A 542 -8.07 -3.33 11.03
N LEU A 543 -7.58 -2.14 10.69
CA LEU A 543 -7.91 -1.46 9.43
C LEU A 543 -7.54 -2.32 8.21
N LEU A 544 -6.29 -2.80 8.12
CA LEU A 544 -5.85 -3.60 6.97
C LEU A 544 -6.58 -4.94 6.87
N MET A 545 -6.90 -5.55 8.01
CA MET A 545 -7.64 -6.80 8.08
C MET A 545 -9.10 -6.64 7.62
N ARG A 546 -9.73 -5.47 7.78
CA ARG A 546 -11.03 -5.18 7.13
C ARG A 546 -10.92 -5.12 5.62
N ARG A 547 -9.80 -4.58 5.12
CA ARG A 547 -9.52 -4.41 3.68
C ARG A 547 -9.07 -5.68 2.96
N SER A 548 -8.73 -6.75 3.69
CA SER A 548 -8.45 -8.08 3.13
C SER A 548 -9.33 -9.17 3.77
N PRO A 549 -10.62 -9.25 3.40
CA PRO A 549 -11.52 -10.30 3.90
C PRO A 549 -11.04 -11.72 3.56
N THR A 550 -10.36 -11.88 2.42
CA THR A 550 -9.80 -13.16 1.96
C THR A 550 -8.51 -13.55 2.68
N ARG A 551 -7.98 -12.67 3.55
CA ARG A 551 -6.68 -12.84 4.23
C ARG A 551 -5.52 -13.08 3.26
N SER A 552 -5.63 -12.56 2.05
CA SER A 552 -4.62 -12.63 0.98
C SER A 552 -3.60 -11.52 1.24
N MET A 553 -2.50 -11.84 1.93
CA MET A 553 -1.52 -10.83 2.36
C MET A 553 -0.07 -11.32 2.25
N THR A 554 0.83 -10.42 1.87
CA THR A 554 2.28 -10.61 1.97
C THR A 554 2.85 -9.57 2.92
N LEU A 555 3.33 -10.02 4.07
CA LEU A 555 3.89 -9.18 5.12
C LEU A 555 5.40 -9.27 5.07
N VAL A 556 6.06 -8.14 4.95
CA VAL A 556 7.50 -8.07 4.78
C VAL A 556 8.07 -7.20 5.89
N GLY A 557 9.14 -7.67 6.54
CA GLY A 557 9.66 -6.96 7.68
C GLY A 557 10.85 -7.59 8.37
N ASP A 558 11.34 -6.88 9.38
CA ASP A 558 12.42 -7.31 10.26
C ASP A 558 12.05 -6.95 11.72
N PRO A 559 11.69 -7.94 12.57
CA PRO A 559 11.39 -7.68 13.97
C PRO A 559 12.51 -6.96 14.73
N ALA A 560 13.77 -7.07 14.28
CA ALA A 560 14.90 -6.38 14.89
C ALA A 560 14.98 -4.88 14.54
N GLN A 561 14.27 -4.42 13.50
CA GLN A 561 14.16 -3.01 13.10
C GLN A 561 12.94 -2.30 13.69
N THR A 562 12.21 -2.95 14.61
CA THR A 562 11.00 -2.37 15.24
C THR A 562 11.39 -1.21 16.16
N ALA A 563 11.02 0.01 15.83
CA ALA A 563 11.29 1.20 16.66
C ALA A 563 10.08 1.62 17.51
N GLU A 564 8.88 1.13 17.20
CA GLU A 564 7.67 1.48 17.91
C GLU A 564 7.54 0.75 19.25
N ALA A 565 7.27 1.51 20.32
CA ALA A 565 6.89 0.97 21.62
C ALA A 565 5.55 0.18 21.58
N ALA A 566 4.78 0.32 20.49
CA ALA A 566 3.54 -0.42 20.22
C ALA A 566 3.72 -1.58 19.22
N GLY A 567 4.93 -1.76 18.65
CA GLY A 567 5.24 -2.88 17.77
C GLY A 567 5.30 -4.18 18.57
N VAL A 568 4.52 -5.17 18.16
CA VAL A 568 4.32 -6.42 18.91
C VAL A 568 5.51 -7.36 18.67
N GLY A 569 5.99 -8.03 19.73
CA GLY A 569 7.31 -8.68 19.75
C GLY A 569 7.49 -9.91 18.85
N SER A 570 6.40 -10.51 18.37
CA SER A 570 6.44 -11.66 17.46
C SER A 570 5.30 -11.63 16.43
N TRP A 571 5.55 -12.14 15.22
CA TRP A 571 4.51 -12.26 14.18
C TRP A 571 3.32 -13.11 14.63
N GLU A 572 3.56 -14.12 15.48
CA GLU A 572 2.52 -14.96 16.07
C GLU A 572 1.54 -14.13 16.91
N GLU A 573 2.04 -13.24 17.77
CA GLU A 573 1.20 -12.37 18.59
C GLU A 573 0.41 -11.36 17.73
N ILE A 574 1.04 -10.79 16.69
CA ILE A 574 0.40 -9.85 15.75
C ILE A 574 -0.78 -10.51 15.03
N LEU A 575 -0.56 -11.73 14.55
CA LEU A 575 -1.46 -12.41 13.62
C LEU A 575 -2.48 -13.32 14.31
N ALA A 576 -2.22 -13.74 15.55
CA ALA A 576 -3.08 -14.64 16.32
C ALA A 576 -4.56 -14.20 16.34
N PRO A 577 -4.92 -12.91 16.54
CA PRO A 577 -6.31 -12.47 16.55
C PRO A 577 -7.04 -12.64 15.22
N TYR A 578 -6.31 -12.72 14.09
CA TYR A 578 -6.89 -12.66 12.75
C TYR A 578 -6.81 -13.98 11.99
N VAL A 579 -5.69 -14.69 12.13
CA VAL A 579 -5.41 -15.93 11.40
C VAL A 579 -4.94 -17.08 12.28
N GLN A 580 -4.77 -16.85 13.60
CA GLN A 580 -4.22 -17.84 14.53
C GLN A 580 -2.84 -18.30 14.04
N ASP A 581 -2.66 -19.60 13.84
CA ASP A 581 -1.45 -20.25 13.33
C ASP A 581 -1.45 -20.44 11.80
N ARG A 582 -2.49 -19.96 11.10
CA ARG A 582 -2.67 -20.19 9.65
C ARG A 582 -1.95 -19.14 8.80
N PHE A 583 -0.65 -19.06 8.94
CA PHE A 583 0.23 -18.24 8.10
C PHE A 583 1.51 -18.99 7.75
N ASP A 584 2.05 -18.72 6.57
CA ASP A 584 3.34 -19.24 6.16
C ASP A 584 4.44 -18.25 6.57
N HIS A 585 5.50 -18.73 7.21
CA HIS A 585 6.65 -17.92 7.62
C HIS A 585 7.89 -18.36 6.88
N THR A 586 8.54 -17.42 6.18
CA THR A 586 9.80 -17.65 5.46
C THR A 586 10.82 -16.59 5.86
N ARG A 587 12.06 -17.02 6.12
CA ARG A 587 13.16 -16.12 6.50
C ARG A 587 14.21 -16.01 5.38
N LEU A 588 14.56 -14.79 4.99
CA LEU A 588 15.69 -14.47 4.12
C LEU A 588 16.94 -14.27 4.98
N ALA A 589 17.83 -15.25 4.95
CA ALA A 589 19.00 -15.29 5.84
C ALA A 589 20.24 -14.60 5.27
N VAL A 590 20.30 -14.36 3.96
CA VAL A 590 21.50 -13.88 3.29
C VAL A 590 21.36 -12.40 2.89
N ASN A 591 22.30 -11.59 3.37
CA ASN A 591 22.45 -10.19 3.01
C ASN A 591 23.54 -10.04 1.94
N TYR A 592 23.18 -9.42 0.82
CA TYR A 592 24.10 -9.18 -0.31
C TYR A 592 24.31 -7.69 -0.60
N ARG A 593 23.60 -6.79 0.09
CA ARG A 593 23.68 -5.33 -0.15
C ARG A 593 24.55 -4.61 0.87
N THR A 594 24.38 -4.90 2.15
CA THR A 594 25.13 -4.27 3.24
C THR A 594 26.45 -5.03 3.46
N PRO A 595 27.61 -4.35 3.43
CA PRO A 595 28.91 -4.98 3.70
C PRO A 595 29.00 -5.59 5.11
N SER A 596 29.76 -6.68 5.24
CA SER A 596 29.97 -7.37 6.53
C SER A 596 30.55 -6.44 7.60
N GLU A 597 31.44 -5.52 7.23
CA GLU A 597 32.06 -4.59 8.17
C GLU A 597 31.05 -3.64 8.82
N ILE A 598 30.03 -3.22 8.07
CA ILE A 598 28.94 -2.37 8.55
C ILE A 598 27.96 -3.21 9.37
N MET A 599 27.64 -4.42 8.92
CA MET A 599 26.72 -5.31 9.61
C MET A 599 27.25 -5.75 10.97
N ASP A 600 28.56 -5.99 11.10
CA ASP A 600 29.21 -6.34 12.38
C ASP A 600 29.00 -5.22 13.42
N MET A 601 29.24 -3.97 13.02
CA MET A 601 29.02 -2.79 13.88
C MET A 601 27.55 -2.63 14.26
N ALA A 602 26.64 -2.77 13.29
CA ALA A 602 25.20 -2.65 13.54
C ALA A 602 24.68 -3.78 14.45
N ALA A 603 25.14 -5.01 14.25
CA ALA A 603 24.75 -6.15 15.08
C ALA A 603 25.23 -6.01 16.52
N ALA A 604 26.39 -5.39 16.76
CA ALA A 604 26.89 -5.11 18.11
C ALA A 604 25.92 -4.21 18.91
N VAL A 605 25.31 -3.22 18.24
CA VAL A 605 24.31 -2.32 18.85
C VAL A 605 23.09 -3.11 19.35
N VAL A 606 22.55 -4.01 18.53
CA VAL A 606 21.40 -4.84 18.93
C VAL A 606 21.78 -5.86 20.00
N ARG A 607 22.96 -6.48 19.88
CA ARG A 607 23.45 -7.48 20.86
C ARG A 607 23.67 -6.92 22.25
N ALA A 608 23.91 -5.61 22.38
CA ALA A 608 24.02 -4.95 23.68
C ALA A 608 22.75 -5.05 24.52
N GLU A 609 21.57 -5.07 23.88
CA GLU A 609 20.28 -5.30 24.55
C GLU A 609 19.78 -6.74 24.42
N ARG A 610 20.06 -7.39 23.28
CA ARG A 610 19.60 -8.75 22.95
C ARG A 610 20.79 -9.64 22.56
N PRO A 611 21.52 -10.23 23.53
CA PRO A 611 22.76 -10.99 23.25
C PRO A 611 22.61 -12.14 22.24
N GLY A 612 21.41 -12.76 22.15
CA GLY A 612 21.10 -13.84 21.22
C GLY A 612 20.74 -13.40 19.79
N PHE A 613 20.83 -12.11 19.46
CA PHE A 613 20.52 -11.63 18.12
C PHE A 613 21.52 -12.16 17.08
N GLU A 614 20.99 -12.77 16.02
CA GLU A 614 21.75 -13.24 14.86
C GLU A 614 21.43 -12.39 13.62
N PRO A 615 22.36 -11.55 13.14
CA PRO A 615 22.17 -10.77 11.92
C PRO A 615 22.18 -11.67 10.68
N PRO A 616 21.64 -11.21 9.53
CA PRO A 616 21.77 -11.93 8.28
C PRO A 616 23.24 -12.12 7.88
N SER A 617 23.54 -13.26 7.28
CA SER A 617 24.90 -13.58 6.80
C SER A 617 25.25 -12.66 5.64
N SER A 618 26.24 -11.79 5.83
CA SER A 618 26.68 -10.82 4.83
C SER A 618 27.70 -11.46 3.90
N VAL A 619 27.36 -11.59 2.61
CA VAL A 619 28.26 -12.19 1.60
C VAL A 619 29.16 -11.15 0.92
N ARG A 620 28.88 -9.86 1.13
CA ARG A 620 29.63 -8.74 0.58
C ARG A 620 30.58 -8.17 1.63
N SER A 621 31.80 -7.84 1.22
CA SER A 621 32.79 -7.11 2.02
C SER A 621 33.41 -6.03 1.14
N THR A 622 33.60 -4.83 1.69
CA THR A 622 34.25 -3.72 0.98
C THR A 622 35.72 -3.57 1.35
N GLY A 623 36.17 -4.21 2.43
CA GLY A 623 37.49 -4.01 3.01
C GLY A 623 37.67 -2.65 3.70
N VAL A 624 36.63 -1.82 3.71
CA VAL A 624 36.62 -0.48 4.34
C VAL A 624 35.86 -0.58 5.65
N ARG A 625 36.55 -0.36 6.77
CA ARG A 625 35.91 -0.33 8.09
C ARG A 625 35.12 0.98 8.28
N PRO A 626 33.93 0.92 8.93
CA PRO A 626 33.27 2.12 9.41
C PRO A 626 34.18 2.90 10.37
N TRP A 627 34.09 4.22 10.35
CA TRP A 627 34.84 5.07 11.27
C TRP A 627 33.90 5.82 12.22
N VAL A 628 34.41 6.14 13.41
CA VAL A 628 33.73 6.94 14.43
C VAL A 628 34.65 8.10 14.79
N ARG A 629 34.14 9.34 14.82
CA ARG A 629 34.92 10.55 15.15
C ARG A 629 34.14 11.43 16.14
N ALA A 630 34.83 11.85 17.21
CA ALA A 630 34.35 12.87 18.12
C ALA A 630 34.60 14.27 17.52
N THR A 631 33.73 15.24 17.82
CA THR A 631 33.90 16.63 17.41
C THR A 631 33.30 17.60 18.43
N ASP A 632 33.87 18.80 18.52
CA ASP A 632 33.32 19.93 19.29
C ASP A 632 32.47 20.87 18.42
N ASP A 633 32.64 20.83 17.09
CA ASP A 633 31.87 21.61 16.11
C ASP A 633 31.17 20.67 15.11
N LEU A 634 29.97 20.24 15.51
CA LEU A 634 29.21 19.26 14.76
C LEU A 634 28.83 19.71 13.33
N PRO A 635 28.30 20.92 13.09
CA PRO A 635 27.98 21.36 11.72
C PRO A 635 29.20 21.38 10.77
N SER A 636 30.35 21.85 11.24
CA SER A 636 31.57 21.90 10.41
C SER A 636 32.10 20.49 10.13
N ALA A 637 32.16 19.62 11.15
CA ALA A 637 32.59 18.24 10.98
C ALA A 637 31.66 17.44 10.05
N VAL A 638 30.34 17.69 10.09
CA VAL A 638 29.40 17.10 9.14
C VAL A 638 29.69 17.55 7.71
N ALA A 639 29.92 18.85 7.47
CA ALA A 639 30.25 19.35 6.14
C ALA A 639 31.56 18.75 5.59
N GLU A 640 32.60 18.64 6.42
CA GLU A 640 33.86 18.00 6.07
C GLU A 640 33.68 16.50 5.75
N ALA A 641 32.96 15.78 6.60
CA ALA A 641 32.67 14.36 6.39
C ALA A 641 31.83 14.12 5.14
N VAL A 642 30.86 14.99 4.83
CA VAL A 642 30.08 14.91 3.59
C VAL A 642 31.00 15.10 2.39
N ALA A 643 31.92 16.06 2.40
CA ALA A 643 32.89 16.23 1.31
C ALA A 643 33.80 15.01 1.13
N GLU A 644 34.19 14.33 2.21
CA GLU A 644 35.03 13.12 2.19
C GLU A 644 34.27 11.86 1.71
N LEU A 645 33.02 11.70 2.14
CA LEU A 645 32.22 10.51 1.90
C LEU A 645 31.39 10.58 0.61
N THR A 646 31.17 11.77 0.04
CA THR A 646 30.37 11.91 -1.20
C THR A 646 31.05 11.13 -2.33
N PRO A 647 30.37 10.11 -2.90
CA PRO A 647 30.95 9.31 -3.95
C PRO A 647 30.98 10.08 -5.29
N ALA A 648 31.85 9.67 -6.22
CA ALA A 648 31.89 10.25 -7.56
C ALA A 648 30.60 9.98 -8.36
N GLU A 649 30.01 8.81 -8.12
CA GLU A 649 28.70 8.37 -8.61
C GLU A 649 27.95 7.71 -7.45
N GLY A 650 26.68 8.05 -7.24
CA GLY A 650 25.86 7.52 -6.15
C GLY A 650 25.34 8.59 -5.19
N ARG A 651 24.82 8.17 -4.04
CA ARG A 651 24.18 9.05 -3.04
C ARG A 651 24.78 8.89 -1.64
N LEU A 652 24.75 9.99 -0.89
CA LEU A 652 25.12 10.07 0.51
C LEU A 652 23.91 10.48 1.35
N ALA A 653 23.62 9.73 2.42
CA ALA A 653 22.65 10.15 3.43
C ALA A 653 23.34 10.63 4.71
N VAL A 654 22.94 11.80 5.19
CA VAL A 654 23.22 12.28 6.54
C VAL A 654 22.01 11.96 7.40
N ILE A 655 22.16 11.05 8.36
CA ILE A 655 21.09 10.65 9.28
C ILE A 655 21.32 11.34 10.62
N ALA A 656 20.49 12.32 10.93
CA ALA A 656 20.61 13.19 12.09
C ALA A 656 19.28 13.36 12.83
N PRO A 657 19.31 13.66 14.15
CA PRO A 657 18.11 14.06 14.89
C PRO A 657 17.46 15.29 14.27
N ARG A 658 16.12 15.30 14.26
CA ARG A 658 15.31 16.30 13.56
C ARG A 658 15.60 17.73 14.01
N GLU A 659 15.90 17.93 15.29
CA GLU A 659 16.19 19.26 15.84
C GLU A 659 17.50 19.86 15.28
N LEU A 660 18.40 19.02 14.76
CA LEU A 660 19.67 19.44 14.20
C LEU A 660 19.58 19.76 12.70
N HIS A 661 18.52 19.32 12.01
CA HIS A 661 18.43 19.40 10.56
C HIS A 661 18.64 20.82 10.02
N ARG A 662 18.00 21.83 10.64
CA ARG A 662 18.16 23.24 10.22
C ARG A 662 19.60 23.74 10.35
N LYS A 663 20.31 23.31 11.39
CA LYS A 663 21.71 23.72 11.63
C LYS A 663 22.67 23.04 10.66
N LEU A 664 22.44 21.77 10.37
CA LEU A 664 23.26 20.99 9.43
C LEU A 664 23.02 21.45 7.98
N ALA A 665 21.76 21.59 7.57
CA ALA A 665 21.39 22.05 6.23
C ALA A 665 21.99 23.43 5.89
N ALA A 666 22.12 24.33 6.86
CA ALA A 666 22.74 25.64 6.66
C ALA A 666 24.24 25.59 6.27
N ARG A 667 24.89 24.43 6.38
CA ARG A 667 26.29 24.19 6.02
C ARG A 667 26.47 23.21 4.85
N LEU A 668 25.37 22.69 4.31
CA LEU A 668 25.39 21.71 3.24
C LEU A 668 24.76 22.32 1.98
N ASP A 669 25.52 22.33 0.89
CA ASP A 669 25.06 22.91 -0.38
C ASP A 669 23.93 22.07 -1.00
N GLY A 670 22.83 22.72 -1.37
CA GLY A 670 21.69 22.07 -2.03
C GLY A 670 20.83 21.18 -1.13
N VAL A 671 21.07 21.16 0.18
CA VAL A 671 20.32 20.34 1.14
C VAL A 671 19.29 21.19 1.87
N THR A 672 18.01 20.79 1.81
CA THR A 672 16.92 21.45 2.53
C THR A 672 16.49 20.65 3.75
N ALA A 673 16.26 21.34 4.88
CA ALA A 673 15.61 20.75 6.05
C ALA A 673 14.09 20.75 5.85
N GLY A 674 13.51 19.58 5.56
CA GLY A 674 12.08 19.45 5.20
C GLY A 674 11.44 18.15 5.67
N ALA A 675 10.11 18.13 5.80
CA ALA A 675 9.33 16.92 6.17
C ALA A 675 9.37 15.85 5.07
N GLU A 676 9.50 16.30 3.83
CA GLU A 676 9.70 15.46 2.66
C GLU A 676 11.13 15.67 2.16
N PRO A 677 11.99 14.66 2.26
CA PRO A 677 13.34 14.75 1.73
C PRO A 677 13.32 14.59 0.21
N ASP A 678 14.08 15.43 -0.48
CA ASP A 678 14.28 15.30 -1.93
C ASP A 678 15.38 14.26 -2.20
N LEU A 679 14.96 13.10 -2.70
CA LEU A 679 15.85 11.98 -3.03
C LEU A 679 16.58 12.18 -4.37
N THR A 680 16.29 13.23 -5.14
CA THR A 680 16.98 13.49 -6.42
C THR A 680 18.39 14.04 -6.25
N HIS A 681 18.70 14.60 -5.08
CA HIS A 681 20.00 15.14 -4.75
C HIS A 681 21.04 14.07 -4.38
N THR A 682 22.32 14.38 -4.62
CA THR A 682 23.46 13.53 -4.23
C THR A 682 23.59 13.40 -2.71
N VAL A 683 23.32 14.47 -1.96
CA VAL A 683 23.38 14.48 -0.49
C VAL A 683 21.96 14.68 0.04
N VAL A 684 21.52 13.77 0.90
CA VAL A 684 20.17 13.77 1.48
C VAL A 684 20.28 13.83 3.00
N LEU A 685 19.51 14.73 3.63
CA LEU A 685 19.45 14.86 5.09
C LEU A 685 18.13 14.25 5.61
N LEU A 686 18.26 13.26 6.48
CA LEU A 686 17.15 12.43 6.95
C LEU A 686 17.18 12.28 8.47
N ASP A 687 16.03 11.99 9.06
CA ASP A 687 15.99 11.33 10.37
C ASP A 687 15.94 9.79 10.20
N PRO A 688 16.20 9.00 11.27
CA PRO A 688 16.21 7.55 11.17
C PRO A 688 14.92 6.95 10.60
N ARG A 689 13.75 7.53 10.92
CA ARG A 689 12.45 7.03 10.45
C ARG A 689 12.25 7.28 8.96
N GLN A 690 12.64 8.46 8.48
CA GLN A 690 12.61 8.78 7.04
C GLN A 690 13.55 7.90 6.22
N SER A 691 14.64 7.39 6.83
CA SER A 691 15.59 6.52 6.15
C SER A 691 15.10 5.07 5.95
N LYS A 692 14.02 4.65 6.65
CA LYS A 692 13.47 3.29 6.55
C LYS A 692 13.06 2.94 5.11
N GLY A 693 13.37 1.73 4.71
CA GLY A 693 13.12 1.24 3.34
C GLY A 693 14.03 1.83 2.25
N LEU A 694 14.89 2.81 2.57
CA LEU A 694 15.84 3.41 1.63
C LEU A 694 17.24 2.79 1.78
N GLU A 695 18.10 2.97 0.77
CA GLU A 695 19.49 2.53 0.77
C GLU A 695 20.36 3.60 0.10
N PHE A 696 21.59 3.78 0.58
CA PHE A 696 22.54 4.79 0.11
C PHE A 696 23.95 4.19 -0.01
N ASP A 697 24.76 4.70 -0.94
CA ASP A 697 26.15 4.24 -1.09
C ASP A 697 26.98 4.57 0.15
N SER A 698 26.84 5.80 0.65
CA SER A 698 27.50 6.27 1.85
C SER A 698 26.49 6.81 2.87
N VAL A 699 26.70 6.52 4.14
CA VAL A 699 25.88 7.06 5.23
C VAL A 699 26.76 7.71 6.29
N LEU A 700 26.32 8.86 6.77
CA LEU A 700 26.89 9.56 7.91
C LEU A 700 25.84 9.61 9.02
N VAL A 701 26.07 8.89 10.11
CA VAL A 701 25.20 8.89 11.30
C VAL A 701 25.69 9.93 12.30
N VAL A 702 24.82 10.85 12.68
CA VAL A 702 25.14 12.00 13.54
C VAL A 702 24.45 11.81 14.90
N GLU A 703 25.18 12.00 16.00
CA GLU A 703 24.67 11.93 17.38
C GLU A 703 23.98 10.59 17.73
N PRO A 704 24.66 9.44 17.55
CA PRO A 704 24.04 8.11 17.67
C PRO A 704 23.44 7.82 19.06
N ALA A 705 23.95 8.45 20.13
CA ALA A 705 23.43 8.27 21.49
C ALA A 705 22.02 8.85 21.71
N ARG A 706 21.51 9.65 20.77
CA ARG A 706 20.15 10.20 20.84
C ARG A 706 19.10 9.27 20.25
N TYR A 707 19.52 8.18 19.60
CA TYR A 707 18.63 7.20 19.01
C TYR A 707 18.37 6.04 19.96
N GLY A 708 17.18 5.45 19.87
CA GLY A 708 16.95 4.12 20.43
C GLY A 708 17.73 3.06 19.64
N THR A 709 17.97 1.91 20.27
CA THR A 709 18.74 0.79 19.68
C THR A 709 18.28 0.39 18.28
N SER A 710 16.96 0.36 18.06
CA SER A 710 16.38 0.03 16.76
C SER A 710 16.61 1.12 15.70
N ASP A 711 16.35 2.39 16.03
CA ASP A 711 16.58 3.50 15.11
C ASP A 711 18.06 3.64 14.73
N LEU A 712 18.97 3.37 15.68
CA LEU A 712 20.40 3.32 15.42
C LEU A 712 20.76 2.13 14.52
N TYR A 713 20.20 0.95 14.76
CA TYR A 713 20.40 -0.21 13.89
C TYR A 713 19.94 0.06 12.46
N VAL A 714 18.77 0.67 12.29
CA VAL A 714 18.26 1.11 10.98
C VAL A 714 19.23 2.08 10.32
N ALA A 715 19.63 3.15 11.03
CA ALA A 715 20.51 4.19 10.50
C ALA A 715 21.86 3.63 10.01
N LEU A 716 22.48 2.75 10.79
CA LEU A 716 23.77 2.12 10.44
C LEU A 716 23.66 1.20 9.22
N THR A 717 22.50 0.55 9.03
CA THR A 717 22.30 -0.48 7.99
C THR A 717 21.79 0.07 6.66
N ARG A 718 21.67 1.41 6.52
CA ARG A 718 21.29 2.05 5.25
C ARG A 718 22.44 2.16 4.25
N ALA A 719 23.69 1.95 4.69
CA ALA A 719 24.88 2.07 3.85
C ALA A 719 25.20 0.79 3.09
N THR A 720 25.44 0.93 1.78
CA THR A 720 25.85 -0.18 0.91
C THR A 720 27.36 -0.20 0.63
N GLN A 721 28.09 0.89 0.90
CA GLN A 721 29.55 0.94 0.72
C GLN A 721 30.31 1.49 1.93
N ARG A 722 29.99 2.70 2.39
CA ARG A 722 30.76 3.41 3.43
C ARG A 722 29.87 3.93 4.54
N LEU A 723 30.38 3.89 5.77
CA LEU A 723 29.69 4.37 6.97
C LEU A 723 30.64 5.22 7.82
N GLY A 724 30.17 6.41 8.19
CA GLY A 724 30.82 7.27 9.17
C GLY A 724 29.88 7.62 10.32
N VAL A 725 30.43 7.80 11.51
CA VAL A 725 29.69 8.21 12.70
C VAL A 725 30.34 9.43 13.34
N LEU A 726 29.54 10.46 13.60
CA LEU A 726 29.96 11.69 14.30
C LEU A 726 29.18 11.88 15.60
N HIS A 727 29.87 12.29 16.65
CA HIS A 727 29.25 12.57 17.95
C HIS A 727 29.97 13.70 18.70
N THR A 728 29.23 14.43 19.52
CA THR A 728 29.76 15.41 20.49
C THR A 728 29.75 14.88 21.93
N GLY A 729 28.82 13.97 22.25
CA GLY A 729 28.62 13.40 23.59
C GLY A 729 29.17 11.98 23.76
N GLU A 730 28.75 11.28 24.82
CA GLU A 730 29.09 9.88 25.03
C GLU A 730 28.57 8.99 23.88
N LEU A 731 29.37 8.00 23.47
CA LEU A 731 28.97 7.00 22.49
C LEU A 731 28.20 5.85 23.17
N PRO A 732 27.22 5.24 22.48
CA PRO A 732 26.70 3.94 22.89
C PRO A 732 27.85 2.94 23.05
N LYS A 733 27.88 2.18 24.15
CA LYS A 733 28.99 1.25 24.46
C LYS A 733 29.37 0.33 23.28
N ALA A 734 28.36 -0.16 22.57
CA ALA A 734 28.54 -1.02 21.39
C ALA A 734 29.35 -0.37 20.24
N LEU A 735 29.36 0.96 20.14
CA LEU A 735 30.13 1.73 19.16
C LEU A 735 31.49 2.19 19.72
N ALA A 736 31.64 2.26 21.05
CA ALA A 736 32.88 2.64 21.71
C ALA A 736 33.92 1.50 21.72
N ASP A 737 33.48 0.25 21.89
CA ASP A 737 34.35 -0.94 21.88
C ASP A 737 34.93 -1.28 20.49
N GLY A 738 34.50 -0.55 19.44
CA GLY A 738 34.99 -0.66 18.07
C GLY A 738 36.20 0.24 17.73
N GLU A 739 36.73 0.99 18.70
CA GLU A 739 37.92 1.81 18.46
C GLU A 739 39.14 0.95 18.09
N PRO A 740 39.90 1.33 17.05
CA PRO A 740 41.18 0.70 16.77
C PRO A 740 42.14 1.00 17.93
N HIS A 741 42.66 -0.06 18.54
CA HIS A 741 43.86 0.03 19.37
C HIS A 741 44.93 0.78 18.56
N PRO A 742 45.48 1.91 19.06
CA PRO A 742 46.57 2.59 18.36
C PRO A 742 47.70 1.58 18.20
N ALA A 743 48.24 1.51 16.99
CA ALA A 743 49.27 0.56 16.61
C ALA A 743 50.45 0.60 17.60
N ASP A 744 50.52 -0.40 18.49
CA ASP A 744 51.72 -0.68 19.26
C ASP A 744 52.73 -1.33 18.32
N GLY A 745 53.40 -0.48 17.55
CA GLY A 745 54.69 -0.76 16.95
C GLY A 745 55.72 -0.93 18.07
N THR A 746 55.77 -2.12 18.65
CA THR A 746 56.96 -2.56 19.40
C THR A 746 57.33 -3.98 18.92
N PRO A 747 58.50 -4.18 18.28
CA PRO A 747 58.90 -5.51 17.83
C PRO A 747 59.21 -6.37 19.05
N ALA A 748 58.55 -7.53 19.15
CA ALA A 748 58.88 -8.56 20.13
C ALA A 748 60.34 -9.01 19.93
N PRO A 749 61.14 -9.13 21.01
CA PRO A 749 62.52 -9.60 20.90
C PRO A 749 62.54 -11.09 20.52
N GLY A 750 63.39 -11.40 19.54
CA GLY A 750 63.48 -12.71 18.92
C GLY A 750 63.74 -13.84 19.91
N ILE A 751 62.96 -14.90 19.80
CA ILE A 751 63.24 -16.19 20.43
C ILE A 751 64.02 -17.04 19.42
N THR A 752 65.30 -17.22 19.73
CA THR A 752 66.24 -18.14 19.10
C THR A 752 65.73 -19.59 19.09
N LYS A 753 65.92 -20.24 17.94
CA LYS A 753 65.83 -21.67 17.67
C LYS A 753 66.34 -22.56 18.82
N ARG A 754 65.56 -23.56 19.20
CA ARG A 754 65.99 -24.97 19.27
C ARG A 754 64.87 -25.87 18.81
#